data_AF-A0A9X4BH87-F1
#
_entry.id   AF-A0A9X4BH87-F1
#
_cell.length_a   1.000
_cell.length_b   1.000
_cell.length_c   1.000
_cell.angle_alpha   90.00
_cell.angle_beta   90.00
_cell.angle_gamma   90.00
#
_symmetry.space_group_name_H-M   'P 1'
#
loop_
_entity.id
_entity.type
_entity.pdbx_description
1 polymer ?
#
loop_
_entity_poly.entity_id
_entity_poly.type
_entity_poly.pdbx_seq_one_letter_code
_entity_poly.pdbx_strand_id
1 'polypeptide(L)'
;MYAKRPLQRISTVALWTLLANTGAATAAGRAELAAQPGWLGAAEARTVAKTAPTHAAIVAAARAAVAAHGGHGGDSADVRVLTTKAGTHAVTFVPRVDGEEVVGARTNVLLDRGLAVRAITGNVPAGPVVKRAGNLDAGAALKFAAGAIDGLAAASGARELSAGGDATRQFALDASVGFVPSAPSRVERVRFPAAQGLDAAWRVTLVGRRPGDERPIARQVLVAADDGRVLGDVDLIREHQPFSYRVFASAGGTPYADNYGYTAPHPTGVADGWRPAVPAPMNLVSRVHGGIATGDPWLADDATETAGNNTDAFFNAVSLDADGYCYDDFVLDYRPAEGDLRARTTGARTFDYAFDTNDTANDFVQCDPETYLGLPIPATSAQLNAKVVQMFYATNVLHDWYYDLGFTETAGNMQRDNYGRGGVGGDPLIANAGNYGAYTMVTPEGISPVINLGINNVSLTQRDSSAFDYGVLGHEWLHAVMGRLVPLPYDASVQLYALGEGTADFAALMAIARADDRNVYPGKPAFSGAYPGAGAYSNLEYDHPRDTLPPAGAPGNPDNSYYHGVRRFPYSADMTVNPLSLRHISDEHPTPANLPKFDWKLRSLTNAYIHTAGEVWASALWQCARNVIAAQPAHAFAATRDRVMSNVLAGLALFPSDPTYTQARDAVLFALRADDEGDYRRCRAGFAARGFGAGAIAPDARSVDLAGVVESRTDAEHALDIVGVALVETAGDGDGILDRGETGRLDVTLQNTGFSNATAQFAAAPYLGGYSLSGNGLADPVAIPPGARRTVAFSASVTSRTGRANLPFAIVALDTARPWVGALKNASFLVNADRVRDVAVDAAASDATFAVDWTPGFGPRTNPTLCSLTCLLTWQRARHDGVDAYRVADGAHMGVDATLDSAPFVVDASTPFVVTLRHAHDFRTTGDPLATYNGRGQMFVNLGGSEWYGIGGFTGSSNGWTTSTLGLGTSLAGMTVRLRLQATVPPSFSADPTFWAVSRVEVQGATPFTRLVDDVN
;
A
#
# COMPACT_ATOMS: atom_id res chain seq x y z
N MET A 1 -32.33 40.25 29.30
CA MET A 1 -31.58 39.90 30.54
C MET A 1 -30.36 39.10 30.07
N TYR A 2 -29.15 39.67 29.96
CA TYR A 2 -28.16 39.93 31.04
C TYR A 2 -27.92 38.66 31.88
N ALA A 3 -26.70 38.12 32.12
CA ALA A 3 -25.38 38.72 32.31
C ALA A 3 -24.27 37.61 32.21
N LYS A 4 -23.09 37.87 31.63
CA LYS A 4 -21.75 38.17 32.24
C LYS A 4 -20.92 36.97 32.78
N ARG A 5 -19.85 36.60 32.01
CA ARG A 5 -18.37 36.46 32.30
C ARG A 5 -17.86 35.99 33.69
N PRO A 6 -16.58 35.51 33.88
CA PRO A 6 -15.39 35.58 33.00
C PRO A 6 -14.45 34.34 32.89
N LEU A 7 -13.55 34.41 31.90
CA LEU A 7 -12.24 33.73 31.78
C LEU A 7 -11.16 34.39 32.67
N GLN A 8 -10.31 33.59 33.32
CA GLN A 8 -8.95 33.95 33.83
C GLN A 8 -7.96 32.93 33.24
N ARG A 9 -7.05 33.32 32.32
CA ARG A 9 -5.67 33.82 32.53
C ARG A 9 -4.76 32.90 33.37
N ILE A 10 -3.91 32.15 32.68
CA ILE A 10 -2.51 31.93 33.09
C ILE A 10 -1.63 32.40 31.91
N SER A 11 -0.55 33.10 32.28
CA SER A 11 0.18 34.12 31.54
C SER A 11 1.33 33.60 30.68
N THR A 12 1.37 34.04 29.42
CA THR A 12 2.51 34.04 28.51
C THR A 12 3.39 35.26 28.81
N VAL A 13 4.35 35.14 29.74
CA VAL A 13 5.43 36.13 29.93
C VAL A 13 6.71 35.37 30.26
N ALA A 14 7.43 34.90 29.24
CA ALA A 14 8.86 34.55 29.28
C ALA A 14 9.37 34.14 27.88
N LEU A 15 9.13 34.94 26.83
CA LEU A 15 9.80 34.71 25.53
C LEU A 15 9.85 35.98 24.67
N TRP A 16 10.31 37.10 25.24
CA TRP A 16 10.52 38.35 24.47
C TRP A 16 11.77 39.15 24.88
N THR A 17 12.75 38.51 25.52
CA THR A 17 13.94 39.20 26.04
C THR A 17 15.27 38.59 25.58
N LEU A 18 15.43 38.32 24.28
CA LEU A 18 16.77 38.00 23.74
C LEU A 18 17.00 38.35 22.25
N LEU A 19 16.36 39.40 21.73
CA LEU A 19 16.70 39.98 20.41
C LEU A 19 16.60 41.51 20.45
N ALA A 20 17.43 42.13 21.29
CA ALA A 20 17.66 43.57 21.26
C ALA A 20 19.06 43.87 21.80
N ASN A 21 20.10 43.61 21.00
CA ASN A 21 21.32 44.41 20.93
C ASN A 21 22.37 43.71 20.06
N THR A 22 22.48 44.16 18.82
CA THR A 22 23.77 44.48 18.17
C THR A 22 23.41 45.16 16.86
N GLY A 23 23.28 46.49 16.92
CA GLY A 23 23.18 47.31 15.73
C GLY A 23 24.55 47.42 15.07
N ALA A 24 24.61 47.10 13.78
CA ALA A 24 25.58 47.66 12.84
C ALA A 24 24.97 47.57 11.43
N ALA A 25 24.10 48.53 11.11
CA ALA A 25 23.66 48.79 9.75
C ALA A 25 24.62 49.83 9.14
N THR A 26 25.43 49.40 8.16
CA THR A 26 26.02 50.31 7.16
C THR A 26 25.36 50.08 5.82
N ALA A 27 25.05 51.19 5.16
CA ALA A 27 24.31 51.29 3.92
C ALA A 27 25.04 50.64 2.74
N ALA A 28 24.60 49.46 2.31
CA ALA A 28 24.69 48.97 0.93
C ALA A 28 23.80 47.73 0.80
N GLY A 29 22.72 47.82 0.01
CA GLY A 29 21.81 46.69 -0.21
C GLY A 29 20.35 47.09 -0.41
N ARG A 30 20.07 48.06 -1.27
CA ARG A 30 18.74 48.24 -1.87
C ARG A 30 18.77 47.65 -3.28
N ALA A 31 18.53 46.35 -3.39
CA ALA A 31 18.01 45.70 -4.58
C ALA A 31 17.48 44.32 -4.16
N GLU A 32 16.33 43.94 -4.72
CA GLU A 32 15.66 42.64 -4.59
C GLU A 32 15.01 42.31 -3.25
N LEU A 33 13.71 42.64 -3.13
CA LEU A 33 12.66 41.65 -2.84
C LEU A 33 11.28 42.34 -2.96
N ALA A 34 10.64 42.19 -4.11
CA ALA A 34 9.22 42.51 -4.28
C ALA A 34 8.62 41.65 -5.40
N ALA A 35 8.30 40.40 -5.07
CA ALA A 35 7.37 39.60 -5.85
C ALA A 35 6.82 38.46 -4.98
N GLN A 36 5.65 38.64 -4.39
CA GLN A 36 4.49 37.74 -4.58
C GLN A 36 3.19 38.44 -4.10
N PRO A 37 2.07 38.30 -4.81
CA PRO A 37 0.87 39.11 -4.61
C PRO A 37 -0.22 38.38 -3.82
N GLY A 38 -0.90 39.13 -2.95
CA GLY A 38 -2.15 38.72 -2.31
C GLY A 38 -3.01 39.93 -1.94
N TRP A 39 -4.05 40.15 -2.76
CA TRP A 39 -5.31 40.83 -2.43
C TRP A 39 -5.28 42.30 -2.00
N LEU A 40 -5.53 43.19 -2.96
CA LEU A 40 -6.21 44.47 -2.74
C LEU A 40 -7.01 44.87 -3.98
N GLY A 41 -8.28 45.23 -3.76
CA GLY A 41 -8.92 46.37 -4.40
C GLY A 41 -9.43 46.20 -5.83
N ALA A 42 -10.72 45.93 -5.94
CA ALA A 42 -11.51 46.41 -7.07
C ALA A 42 -11.39 47.94 -7.17
N ALA A 43 -10.70 48.44 -8.20
CA ALA A 43 -10.96 49.71 -8.89
C ALA A 43 -9.78 50.03 -9.81
N GLU A 44 -9.78 49.47 -11.03
CA GLU A 44 -9.32 50.19 -12.22
C GLU A 44 -9.82 49.43 -13.45
N ALA A 45 -11.06 49.76 -13.83
CA ALA A 45 -11.55 49.48 -15.16
C ALA A 45 -10.73 50.31 -16.15
N ARG A 46 -9.59 49.76 -16.62
CA ARG A 46 -8.99 50.20 -17.87
C ARG A 46 -9.75 49.53 -19.02
N THR A 47 -10.60 50.32 -19.62
CA THR A 47 -11.11 50.20 -20.99
C THR A 47 -9.95 49.96 -21.96
N VAL A 48 -9.55 48.70 -22.12
CA VAL A 48 -8.96 48.23 -23.37
C VAL A 48 -10.09 47.55 -24.10
N ALA A 49 -10.58 48.20 -25.15
CA ALA A 49 -11.38 47.55 -26.16
C ALA A 49 -10.54 46.40 -26.73
N LYS A 50 -10.68 45.18 -26.19
CA LYS A 50 -10.08 43.99 -26.77
C LYS A 50 -10.91 43.64 -27.99
N THR A 51 -10.50 44.14 -29.14
CA THR A 51 -10.82 43.50 -30.41
C THR A 51 -10.61 42.00 -30.26
N ALA A 52 -11.60 41.20 -30.62
CA ALA A 52 -11.47 39.74 -30.60
C ALA A 52 -10.19 39.34 -31.34
N PRO A 53 -9.38 38.42 -30.79
CA PRO A 53 -8.15 38.00 -31.46
C PRO A 53 -8.48 37.44 -32.85
N THR A 54 -7.64 37.78 -33.83
CA THR A 54 -7.84 37.30 -35.20
C THR A 54 -7.64 35.79 -35.26
N HIS A 55 -8.26 35.13 -36.25
CA HIS A 55 -8.04 33.70 -36.48
C HIS A 55 -6.54 33.36 -36.58
N ALA A 56 -5.75 34.21 -37.25
CA ALA A 56 -4.30 34.05 -37.34
C ALA A 56 -3.59 34.12 -35.98
N ALA A 57 -4.00 35.04 -35.08
CA ALA A 57 -3.43 35.14 -33.74
C ALA A 57 -3.77 33.93 -32.87
N ILE A 58 -5.00 33.42 -32.97
CA ILE A 58 -5.45 32.21 -32.28
C ILE A 58 -4.62 30.98 -32.73
N VAL A 59 -4.47 30.80 -34.05
CA VAL A 59 -3.69 29.69 -34.60
C VAL A 59 -2.20 29.80 -34.26
N ALA A 60 -1.63 31.01 -34.31
CA ALA A 60 -0.22 31.23 -33.95
C ALA A 60 0.06 30.90 -32.47
N ALA A 61 -0.81 31.32 -31.55
CA ALA A 61 -0.69 30.99 -30.12
C ALA A 61 -0.79 29.47 -29.89
N ALA A 62 -1.71 28.80 -30.58
CA ALA A 62 -1.84 27.35 -30.50
C ALA A 62 -0.63 26.61 -31.08
N ARG A 63 -0.06 27.06 -32.22
CA ARG A 63 1.16 26.48 -32.79
C ARG A 63 2.36 26.63 -31.87
N ALA A 64 2.53 27.81 -31.26
CA ALA A 64 3.58 28.06 -30.28
C ALA A 64 3.44 27.13 -29.06
N ALA A 65 2.21 26.89 -28.60
CA ALA A 65 1.93 25.97 -27.51
C ALA A 65 2.34 24.52 -27.86
N VAL A 66 2.02 24.04 -29.07
CA VAL A 66 2.40 22.70 -29.54
C VAL A 66 3.92 22.55 -29.68
N ALA A 67 4.59 23.56 -30.23
CA ALA A 67 6.05 23.56 -30.40
C ALA A 67 6.80 23.54 -29.05
N ALA A 68 6.31 24.30 -28.07
CA ALA A 68 6.90 24.34 -26.72
C ALA A 68 6.80 23.01 -25.95
N HIS A 69 5.88 22.12 -26.34
CA HIS A 69 5.66 20.82 -25.72
C HIS A 69 6.19 19.65 -26.57
N GLY A 70 7.15 19.90 -27.47
CA GLY A 70 7.84 18.85 -28.24
C GLY A 70 7.07 18.25 -29.41
N GLY A 71 5.94 18.86 -29.83
CA GLY A 71 5.16 18.38 -30.97
C GLY A 71 5.72 18.83 -32.33
N HIS A 72 6.01 17.89 -33.23
CA HIS A 72 6.54 18.15 -34.58
C HIS A 72 5.46 18.31 -35.69
N GLY A 73 4.17 18.37 -35.35
CA GLY A 73 3.07 18.24 -36.32
C GLY A 73 2.45 19.53 -36.88
N GLY A 74 2.99 20.71 -36.57
CA GLY A 74 2.29 21.99 -36.84
C GLY A 74 2.20 22.40 -38.32
N ASP A 75 3.23 22.14 -39.13
CA ASP A 75 3.38 22.84 -40.41
C ASP A 75 2.63 22.22 -41.58
N SER A 76 2.32 20.92 -41.55
CA SER A 76 1.51 20.21 -42.55
C SER A 76 0.17 19.71 -41.99
N ALA A 77 -0.51 20.52 -41.18
CA ALA A 77 -1.80 20.15 -40.59
C ALA A 77 -2.96 21.04 -41.06
N ASP A 78 -4.13 20.45 -41.29
CA ASP A 78 -5.37 21.21 -41.38
C ASP A 78 -5.69 21.79 -39.99
N VAL A 79 -6.07 23.06 -39.95
CA VAL A 79 -6.37 23.75 -38.69
C VAL A 79 -7.85 24.05 -38.61
N ARG A 80 -8.50 23.56 -37.55
CA ARG A 80 -9.88 23.88 -37.22
C ARG A 80 -9.90 24.73 -35.95
N VAL A 81 -10.66 25.83 -35.97
CA VAL A 81 -10.81 26.71 -34.81
C VAL A 81 -12.28 26.80 -34.46
N LEU A 82 -12.61 26.37 -33.24
CA LEU A 82 -13.91 26.59 -32.61
C LEU A 82 -13.76 27.70 -31.57
N THR A 83 -14.53 28.77 -31.69
CA THR A 83 -14.59 29.84 -30.67
C THR A 83 -15.93 29.78 -29.97
N THR A 84 -15.92 29.68 -28.64
CA THR A 84 -17.14 29.66 -27.83
C THR A 84 -17.72 31.06 -27.66
N LYS A 85 -19.00 31.15 -27.29
CA LYS A 85 -19.64 32.43 -26.93
C LYS A 85 -18.94 33.13 -25.75
N ALA A 86 -18.24 32.39 -24.89
CA ALA A 86 -17.47 32.93 -23.77
C ALA A 86 -16.08 33.48 -24.20
N GLY A 87 -15.71 33.33 -25.47
CA GLY A 87 -14.43 33.78 -26.02
C GLY A 87 -13.27 32.81 -25.79
N THR A 88 -13.54 31.56 -25.40
CA THR A 88 -12.53 30.48 -25.35
C THR A 88 -12.36 29.89 -26.75
N HIS A 89 -11.14 29.52 -27.13
CA HIS A 89 -10.81 28.98 -28.44
C HIS A 89 -10.28 27.55 -28.31
N ALA A 90 -10.92 26.59 -28.97
CA ALA A 90 -10.38 25.25 -29.18
C ALA A 90 -9.79 25.19 -30.60
N VAL A 91 -8.49 24.93 -30.69
CA VAL A 91 -7.76 24.82 -31.96
C VAL A 91 -7.34 23.37 -32.15
N THR A 92 -7.81 22.75 -33.23
CA THR A 92 -7.47 21.37 -33.60
C THR A 92 -6.55 21.37 -34.81
N PHE A 93 -5.41 20.71 -34.68
CA PHE A 93 -4.48 20.38 -35.76
C PHE A 93 -4.73 18.94 -36.19
N VAL A 94 -5.03 18.74 -37.48
CA VAL A 94 -5.16 17.41 -38.10
C VAL A 94 -3.93 17.19 -38.99
N PRO A 95 -2.96 16.37 -38.56
CA PRO A 95 -1.72 16.19 -39.29
C PRO A 95 -1.94 15.53 -40.65
N ARG A 96 -1.24 16.02 -41.66
CA ARG A 96 -1.13 15.41 -42.98
C ARG A 96 0.32 15.03 -43.28
N VAL A 97 0.47 13.91 -43.97
CA VAL A 97 1.75 13.43 -44.52
C VAL A 97 1.58 13.30 -46.02
N ASP A 98 2.42 14.00 -46.80
CA ASP A 98 2.32 14.08 -48.26
C ASP A 98 0.91 14.50 -48.78
N GLY A 99 0.22 15.35 -48.01
CA GLY A 99 -1.13 15.83 -48.33
C GLY A 99 -2.28 14.89 -47.90
N GLU A 100 -1.97 13.71 -47.36
CA GLU A 100 -2.93 12.70 -46.89
C GLU A 100 -3.15 12.82 -45.37
N GLU A 101 -4.40 12.81 -44.92
CA GLU A 101 -4.74 12.84 -43.49
C GLU A 101 -4.21 11.60 -42.77
N VAL A 102 -3.59 11.78 -41.61
CA VAL A 102 -3.27 10.67 -40.70
C VAL A 102 -4.50 10.37 -39.84
N VAL A 103 -5.15 9.24 -40.11
CA VAL A 103 -6.38 8.83 -39.42
C VAL A 103 -6.14 8.72 -37.91
N GLY A 104 -7.05 9.30 -37.12
CA GLY A 104 -7.02 9.23 -35.65
C GLY A 104 -6.01 10.17 -34.98
N ALA A 105 -5.04 10.70 -35.72
CA ALA A 105 -4.07 11.66 -35.18
C ALA A 105 -4.67 13.07 -35.15
N ARG A 106 -4.52 13.76 -34.02
CA ARG A 106 -4.96 15.15 -33.83
C ARG A 106 -4.27 15.78 -32.63
N THR A 107 -4.05 17.08 -32.67
CA THR A 107 -3.62 17.87 -31.51
C THR A 107 -4.63 18.97 -31.26
N ASN A 108 -5.18 19.05 -30.05
CA ASN A 108 -6.11 20.08 -29.66
C ASN A 108 -5.44 21.00 -28.65
N VAL A 109 -5.64 22.30 -28.81
CA VAL A 109 -5.18 23.33 -27.87
C VAL A 109 -6.38 24.14 -27.44
N LEU A 110 -6.63 24.18 -26.13
CA LEU A 110 -7.63 25.05 -25.53
C LEU A 110 -6.94 26.34 -25.08
N LEU A 111 -7.37 27.46 -25.64
CA LEU A 111 -6.93 28.80 -25.30
C LEU A 111 -8.08 29.56 -24.63
N ASP A 112 -7.80 30.33 -23.60
CA ASP A 112 -8.79 31.27 -23.07
C ASP A 112 -8.94 32.53 -23.96
N ARG A 113 -9.81 33.45 -23.54
CA ARG A 113 -10.05 34.74 -24.22
C ARG A 113 -8.82 35.64 -24.34
N GLY A 114 -7.76 35.37 -23.57
CA GLY A 114 -6.48 36.07 -23.59
C GLY A 114 -5.41 35.33 -24.40
N LEU A 115 -5.77 34.24 -25.09
CA LEU A 115 -4.86 33.31 -25.78
C LEU A 115 -3.90 32.55 -24.84
N ALA A 116 -4.20 32.49 -23.53
CA ALA A 116 -3.42 31.66 -22.62
C ALA A 116 -3.83 30.19 -22.77
N VAL A 117 -2.83 29.31 -22.89
CA VAL A 117 -3.04 27.86 -22.97
C VAL A 117 -3.62 27.35 -21.66
N ARG A 118 -4.77 26.68 -21.77
CA ARG A 118 -5.47 26.04 -20.65
C ARG A 118 -5.35 24.53 -20.68
N ALA A 119 -5.28 23.94 -21.88
CA ALA A 119 -5.06 22.52 -22.06
C ALA A 119 -4.46 22.24 -23.45
N ILE A 120 -3.70 21.16 -23.56
CA ILE A 120 -3.29 20.55 -24.82
C ILE A 120 -3.63 19.07 -24.72
N THR A 121 -4.26 18.51 -25.74
CA THR A 121 -4.62 17.08 -25.79
C THR A 121 -4.37 16.50 -27.18
N GLY A 122 -4.24 15.18 -27.29
CA GLY A 122 -4.28 14.47 -28.57
C GLY A 122 -3.08 13.57 -28.83
N ASN A 123 -3.15 12.85 -29.96
CA ASN A 123 -2.21 11.80 -30.34
C ASN A 123 -1.40 12.28 -31.55
N VAL A 124 -0.10 12.48 -31.36
CA VAL A 124 0.85 12.86 -32.42
C VAL A 124 1.84 11.73 -32.60
N PRO A 125 2.06 11.23 -33.83
CA PRO A 125 3.13 10.28 -34.10
C PRO A 125 4.48 10.90 -33.71
N ALA A 126 5.20 10.28 -32.78
CA ALA A 126 6.54 10.73 -32.38
C ALA A 126 7.58 10.19 -33.38
N GLY A 127 8.34 11.08 -34.03
CA GLY A 127 9.55 10.73 -34.77
C GLY A 127 9.40 10.50 -36.29
N PRO A 128 10.51 10.16 -36.98
CA PRO A 128 10.51 9.89 -38.42
C PRO A 128 9.65 8.67 -38.74
N VAL A 129 8.59 8.92 -39.50
CA VAL A 129 7.60 7.90 -39.86
C VAL A 129 8.07 7.09 -41.06
N VAL A 130 8.15 5.76 -40.89
CA VAL A 130 8.28 4.84 -42.03
C VAL A 130 6.95 4.81 -42.79
N LYS A 131 6.98 5.21 -44.06
CA LYS A 131 5.82 5.23 -44.95
C LYS A 131 5.78 3.94 -45.76
N ARG A 132 4.67 3.21 -45.70
CA ARG A 132 4.43 2.04 -46.55
C ARG A 132 3.44 2.39 -47.65
N ALA A 133 3.78 1.98 -48.87
CA ALA A 133 2.98 2.25 -50.06
C ALA A 133 1.96 1.12 -50.27
N GLY A 134 0.90 1.43 -51.04
CA GLY A 134 -0.12 0.48 -51.47
C GLY A 134 -0.56 0.80 -52.89
N ASN A 135 -0.94 -0.23 -53.65
CA ASN A 135 -1.26 -0.15 -55.08
C ASN A 135 -2.77 -0.31 -55.38
N LEU A 136 -3.60 -0.54 -54.37
CA LEU A 136 -5.04 -0.67 -54.53
C LEU A 136 -5.64 0.66 -55.01
N ASP A 137 -6.44 0.62 -56.08
CA ASP A 137 -7.15 1.79 -56.57
C ASP A 137 -8.43 2.08 -55.75
N ALA A 138 -8.93 3.31 -55.87
CA ALA A 138 -10.11 3.76 -55.13
C ALA A 138 -11.39 2.97 -55.45
N GLY A 139 -11.54 2.48 -56.67
CA GLY A 139 -12.69 1.66 -57.08
C GLY A 139 -12.63 0.27 -56.47
N ALA A 140 -11.45 -0.36 -56.43
CA ALA A 140 -11.24 -1.64 -55.75
C ALA A 140 -11.45 -1.52 -54.24
N ALA A 141 -10.96 -0.45 -53.60
CA ALA A 141 -11.19 -0.18 -52.18
C ALA A 141 -12.68 -0.06 -51.85
N LEU A 142 -13.47 0.61 -52.71
CA LEU A 142 -14.92 0.69 -52.55
C LEU A 142 -15.60 -0.70 -52.61
N LYS A 143 -15.08 -1.64 -53.40
CA LYS A 143 -15.62 -3.01 -53.47
C LYS A 143 -15.37 -3.78 -52.19
N PHE A 144 -14.16 -3.69 -51.64
CA PHE A 144 -13.83 -4.28 -50.34
C PHE A 144 -14.69 -3.66 -49.22
N ALA A 145 -14.86 -2.34 -49.22
CA ALA A 145 -15.70 -1.66 -48.24
C ALA A 145 -17.18 -2.07 -48.34
N ALA A 146 -17.74 -2.21 -49.54
CA ALA A 146 -19.11 -2.65 -49.72
C ALA A 146 -19.32 -4.09 -49.25
N GLY A 147 -18.36 -4.99 -49.53
CA GLY A 147 -18.42 -6.39 -49.07
C GLY A 147 -18.16 -6.58 -47.57
N ALA A 148 -17.65 -5.55 -46.88
CA ALA A 148 -17.47 -5.57 -45.43
C ALA A 148 -18.76 -5.29 -44.64
N ILE A 149 -19.79 -4.72 -45.29
CA ILE A 149 -21.06 -4.43 -44.65
C ILE A 149 -21.97 -5.64 -44.79
N ASP A 150 -22.45 -6.15 -43.65
CA ASP A 150 -23.23 -7.38 -43.62
C ASP A 150 -24.52 -7.29 -44.47
N GLY A 151 -24.81 -8.35 -45.21
CA GLY A 151 -25.92 -8.42 -46.16
C GLY A 151 -25.77 -7.62 -47.46
N LEU A 152 -24.65 -6.92 -47.69
CA LEU A 152 -24.32 -6.36 -49.01
C LEU A 152 -23.49 -7.34 -49.82
N ALA A 153 -23.78 -7.46 -51.13
CA ALA A 153 -22.97 -8.26 -52.02
C ALA A 153 -21.65 -7.55 -52.32
N ALA A 154 -20.55 -8.31 -52.47
CA ALA A 154 -19.29 -7.76 -52.93
C ALA A 154 -19.51 -7.00 -54.25
N ALA A 155 -19.15 -5.72 -54.28
CA ALA A 155 -19.53 -4.89 -55.41
C ALA A 155 -18.80 -5.32 -56.70
N SER A 156 -19.56 -5.67 -57.74
CA SER A 156 -19.03 -6.06 -59.04
C SER A 156 -18.65 -4.85 -59.91
N GLY A 157 -19.35 -3.72 -59.74
CA GLY A 157 -19.15 -2.48 -60.49
C GLY A 157 -19.11 -1.22 -59.61
N ALA A 158 -18.08 -0.40 -59.80
CA ALA A 158 -17.96 0.95 -59.23
C ALA A 158 -17.57 1.90 -60.36
N ARG A 159 -18.35 2.97 -60.55
CA ARG A 159 -18.07 4.00 -61.57
C ARG A 159 -17.71 5.31 -60.90
N GLU A 160 -16.51 5.80 -61.18
CA GLU A 160 -16.06 7.12 -60.72
C GLU A 160 -16.92 8.23 -61.39
N LEU A 161 -17.45 9.13 -60.57
CA LEU A 161 -18.34 10.22 -61.00
C LEU A 161 -17.60 11.55 -61.14
N SER A 162 -16.52 11.74 -60.40
CA SER A 162 -15.64 12.91 -60.50
C SER A 162 -14.19 12.45 -60.54
N ALA A 163 -13.52 12.71 -61.66
CA ALA A 163 -12.11 12.36 -61.89
C ALA A 163 -11.15 13.56 -61.70
N GLY A 164 -11.62 14.65 -61.08
CA GLY A 164 -10.89 15.93 -61.02
C GLY A 164 -10.37 16.28 -59.64
N GLY A 165 -9.04 16.32 -59.47
CA GLY A 165 -8.27 17.21 -58.60
C GLY A 165 -8.44 17.17 -57.07
N ASP A 166 -9.58 16.77 -56.53
CA ASP A 166 -9.84 16.79 -55.08
C ASP A 166 -9.33 15.51 -54.39
N ALA A 167 -8.88 15.63 -53.14
CA ALA A 167 -8.39 14.51 -52.31
C ALA A 167 -9.49 13.43 -52.04
N THR A 168 -10.74 13.75 -52.33
CA THR A 168 -11.92 12.91 -52.19
C THR A 168 -12.52 12.57 -53.55
N ARG A 169 -12.60 11.29 -53.88
CA ARG A 169 -13.24 10.78 -55.11
C ARG A 169 -14.67 10.37 -54.83
N GLN A 170 -15.55 10.51 -55.81
CA GLN A 170 -16.95 10.07 -55.70
C GLN A 170 -17.27 8.95 -56.67
N PHE A 171 -18.01 7.95 -56.21
CA PHE A 171 -18.37 6.77 -56.99
C PHE A 171 -19.88 6.50 -56.95
N ALA A 172 -20.41 6.00 -58.06
CA ALA A 172 -21.68 5.29 -58.09
C ALA A 172 -21.43 3.79 -57.89
N LEU A 173 -22.22 3.16 -57.02
CA LEU A 173 -22.29 1.72 -56.86
C LEU A 173 -23.36 1.13 -57.78
N ASP A 174 -23.11 -0.06 -58.31
CA ASP A 174 -24.11 -0.83 -59.04
C ASP A 174 -25.28 -1.24 -58.12
N ALA A 175 -26.50 -1.32 -58.67
CA ALA A 175 -27.66 -1.83 -57.95
C ALA A 175 -27.51 -3.32 -57.56
N SER A 176 -26.64 -4.08 -58.24
CA SER A 176 -26.34 -5.48 -57.93
C SER A 176 -25.71 -5.70 -56.55
N VAL A 177 -25.30 -4.62 -55.86
CA VAL A 177 -24.71 -4.64 -54.51
C VAL A 177 -25.76 -4.86 -53.42
N GLY A 178 -27.06 -4.76 -53.75
CA GLY A 178 -28.13 -4.77 -52.74
C GLY A 178 -28.16 -3.49 -51.90
N PHE A 179 -27.67 -2.38 -52.48
CA PHE A 179 -27.56 -1.08 -51.82
C PHE A 179 -28.18 0.00 -52.70
N VAL A 180 -29.08 0.79 -52.12
CA VAL A 180 -29.68 1.98 -52.74
C VAL A 180 -28.98 3.21 -52.14
N PRO A 181 -27.99 3.79 -52.83
CA PRO A 181 -27.27 4.95 -52.32
C PRO A 181 -28.19 6.17 -52.19
N SER A 182 -28.11 6.87 -51.07
CA SER A 182 -28.74 8.17 -50.85
C SER A 182 -27.87 9.32 -51.35
N ALA A 183 -26.57 9.08 -51.50
CA ALA A 183 -25.60 9.97 -52.12
C ALA A 183 -24.46 9.14 -52.77
N PRO A 184 -23.67 9.71 -53.70
CA PRO A 184 -22.46 9.06 -54.19
C PRO A 184 -21.51 8.65 -53.05
N SER A 185 -20.95 7.45 -53.13
CA SER A 185 -19.97 6.96 -52.17
C SER A 185 -18.71 7.82 -52.26
N ARG A 186 -18.14 8.21 -51.12
CA ARG A 186 -16.89 8.99 -51.07
C ARG A 186 -15.72 8.07 -50.77
N VAL A 187 -14.61 8.25 -51.48
CA VAL A 187 -13.38 7.47 -51.30
C VAL A 187 -12.21 8.44 -51.20
N GLU A 188 -11.54 8.46 -50.05
CA GLU A 188 -10.47 9.40 -49.71
C GLU A 188 -9.18 8.65 -49.42
N ARG A 189 -8.05 9.16 -49.89
CA ARG A 189 -6.75 8.57 -49.56
C ARG A 189 -6.27 9.08 -48.20
N VAL A 190 -5.90 8.18 -47.31
CA VAL A 190 -5.51 8.48 -45.93
C VAL A 190 -4.30 7.64 -45.50
N ARG A 191 -3.71 8.01 -44.37
CA ARG A 191 -2.62 7.28 -43.71
C ARG A 191 -3.12 6.66 -42.42
N PHE A 192 -2.96 5.36 -42.26
CA PHE A 192 -3.37 4.62 -41.07
C PHE A 192 -2.16 4.34 -40.16
N PRO A 193 -2.21 4.70 -38.86
CA PRO A 193 -1.18 4.30 -37.88
C PRO A 193 -1.12 2.79 -37.68
N ALA A 194 0.04 2.20 -37.93
CA ALA A 194 0.33 0.78 -37.73
C ALA A 194 1.60 0.61 -36.87
N ALA A 195 1.81 -0.61 -36.33
CA ALA A 195 2.89 -0.91 -35.37
C ALA A 195 4.31 -0.50 -35.83
N GLN A 196 4.56 -0.37 -37.14
CA GLN A 196 5.86 0.01 -37.69
C GLN A 196 5.81 1.25 -38.60
N GLY A 197 4.78 2.10 -38.50
CA GLY A 197 4.71 3.35 -39.27
C GLY A 197 3.31 3.71 -39.77
N LEU A 198 3.24 4.39 -40.92
CA LEU A 198 1.98 4.78 -41.56
C LEU A 198 1.73 3.99 -42.85
N ASP A 199 0.66 3.20 -42.84
CA ASP A 199 0.19 2.45 -43.99
C ASP A 199 -0.70 3.33 -44.88
N ALA A 200 -0.56 3.17 -46.20
CA ALA A 200 -1.50 3.77 -47.14
C ALA A 200 -2.86 3.06 -47.01
N ALA A 201 -3.94 3.82 -46.91
CA ALA A 201 -5.29 3.31 -46.80
C ALA A 201 -6.30 4.20 -47.54
N TRP A 202 -7.50 3.65 -47.72
CA TRP A 202 -8.65 4.34 -48.29
C TRP A 202 -9.75 4.46 -47.23
N ARG A 203 -10.26 5.67 -47.04
CA ARG A 203 -11.48 5.91 -46.26
C ARG A 203 -12.66 5.94 -47.23
N VAL A 204 -13.55 4.96 -47.11
CA VAL A 204 -14.72 4.78 -47.94
C VAL A 204 -15.97 5.10 -47.12
N THR A 205 -16.75 6.10 -47.53
CA THR A 205 -18.03 6.45 -46.91
C THR A 205 -19.19 6.01 -47.79
N LEU A 206 -20.09 5.22 -47.22
CA LEU A 206 -21.27 4.65 -47.86
C LEU A 206 -22.52 5.18 -47.16
N VAL A 207 -23.42 5.85 -47.87
CA VAL A 207 -24.70 6.35 -47.30
C VAL A 207 -25.85 5.97 -48.21
N GLY A 208 -26.81 5.22 -47.71
CA GLY A 208 -27.89 4.62 -48.48
C GLY A 208 -28.86 3.81 -47.63
N ARG A 209 -29.42 2.75 -48.20
CA ARG A 209 -30.30 1.76 -47.54
C ARG A 209 -30.34 0.48 -48.36
N ARG A 210 -30.86 -0.62 -47.80
CA ARG A 210 -31.15 -1.82 -48.60
C ARG A 210 -32.45 -1.65 -49.40
N PRO A 211 -32.61 -2.31 -50.56
CA PRO A 211 -33.88 -2.37 -51.26
C PRO A 211 -34.97 -2.96 -50.36
N GLY A 212 -36.04 -2.21 -50.09
CA GLY A 212 -37.16 -2.66 -49.26
C GLY A 212 -37.05 -2.30 -47.76
N ASP A 213 -35.88 -1.88 -47.29
CA ASP A 213 -35.68 -1.46 -45.90
C ASP A 213 -35.98 0.03 -45.72
N GLU A 214 -36.64 0.38 -44.61
CA GLU A 214 -36.87 1.78 -44.21
C GLU A 214 -35.66 2.41 -43.51
N ARG A 215 -34.77 1.58 -42.95
CA ARG A 215 -33.59 2.04 -42.19
C ARG A 215 -32.43 2.43 -43.13
N PRO A 216 -31.83 3.62 -42.95
CA PRO A 216 -30.63 3.98 -43.69
C PRO A 216 -29.40 3.19 -43.20
N ILE A 217 -28.41 3.06 -44.08
CA ILE A 217 -27.05 2.60 -43.80
C ILE A 217 -26.15 3.81 -44.01
N ALA A 218 -25.33 4.17 -43.02
CA ALA A 218 -24.28 5.16 -43.19
C ALA A 218 -22.99 4.64 -42.55
N ARG A 219 -22.00 4.25 -43.34
CA ARG A 219 -20.77 3.60 -42.87
C ARG A 219 -19.54 4.32 -43.36
N GLN A 220 -18.47 4.33 -42.57
CA GLN A 220 -17.14 4.75 -42.97
C GLN A 220 -16.14 3.61 -42.74
N VAL A 221 -15.74 2.96 -43.83
CA VAL A 221 -14.83 1.81 -43.83
C VAL A 221 -13.43 2.25 -44.22
N LEU A 222 -12.42 1.86 -43.45
CA LEU A 222 -11.02 2.00 -43.79
C LEU A 222 -10.53 0.71 -44.44
N VAL A 223 -9.94 0.83 -45.63
CA VAL A 223 -9.44 -0.31 -46.42
C VAL A 223 -7.95 -0.12 -46.67
N ALA A 224 -7.13 -1.10 -46.32
CA ALA A 224 -5.69 -1.04 -46.56
C ALA A 224 -5.40 -1.02 -48.06
N ALA A 225 -4.46 -0.16 -48.48
CA ALA A 225 -4.18 0.03 -49.90
C ALA A 225 -3.22 -1.03 -50.48
N ASP A 226 -2.70 -1.95 -49.68
CA ASP A 226 -1.80 -3.03 -50.08
C ASP A 226 -2.57 -4.30 -50.50
N ASP A 227 -3.50 -4.77 -49.67
CA ASP A 227 -4.19 -6.06 -49.87
C ASP A 227 -5.73 -5.97 -49.82
N GLY A 228 -6.29 -4.82 -49.49
CA GLY A 228 -7.74 -4.62 -49.38
C GLY A 228 -8.36 -5.08 -48.06
N ARG A 229 -7.56 -5.47 -47.06
CA ARG A 229 -8.08 -5.79 -45.72
C ARG A 229 -8.79 -4.58 -45.11
N VAL A 230 -9.86 -4.84 -44.37
CA VAL A 230 -10.59 -3.80 -43.63
C VAL A 230 -9.80 -3.46 -42.36
N LEU A 231 -9.43 -2.20 -42.22
CA LEU A 231 -8.66 -1.64 -41.09
C LEU A 231 -9.54 -1.05 -39.99
N GLY A 232 -10.82 -0.81 -40.29
CA GLY A 232 -11.81 -0.28 -39.35
C GLY A 232 -13.11 0.05 -40.06
N ASP A 233 -14.22 0.03 -39.34
CA ASP A 233 -15.55 0.29 -39.90
C ASP A 233 -16.43 1.01 -38.88
N VAL A 234 -16.85 2.22 -39.23
CA VAL A 234 -17.60 3.11 -38.34
C VAL A 234 -19.02 3.28 -38.83
N ASP A 235 -20.01 2.92 -38.01
CA ASP A 235 -21.41 3.32 -38.23
C ASP A 235 -21.59 4.81 -37.90
N LEU A 236 -22.15 5.54 -38.86
CA LEU A 236 -22.43 6.96 -38.78
C LEU A 236 -23.86 7.24 -38.28
N ILE A 237 -24.71 6.21 -38.15
CA ILE A 237 -26.05 6.31 -37.55
C ILE A 237 -25.95 5.93 -36.07
N ARG A 238 -26.26 6.89 -35.18
CA ARG A 238 -26.15 6.73 -33.72
C ARG A 238 -27.41 6.20 -33.04
N GLU A 239 -28.44 5.79 -33.78
CA GLU A 239 -29.67 5.22 -33.22
C GLU A 239 -29.64 3.68 -33.28
N HIS A 240 -28.88 3.06 -32.37
CA HIS A 240 -28.96 1.63 -32.15
C HIS A 240 -30.24 1.29 -31.38
N GLN A 241 -30.91 0.22 -31.76
CA GLN A 241 -32.10 -0.24 -31.03
C GLN A 241 -31.68 -1.04 -29.79
N PRO A 242 -32.48 -1.07 -28.71
CA PRO A 242 -32.12 -1.88 -27.55
C PRO A 242 -32.29 -3.39 -27.85
N PHE A 243 -31.48 -4.21 -27.19
CA PHE A 243 -31.78 -5.63 -26.97
C PHE A 243 -32.41 -5.80 -25.59
N SER A 244 -33.33 -6.76 -25.46
CA SER A 244 -33.98 -7.09 -24.20
C SER A 244 -33.38 -8.34 -23.58
N TYR A 245 -33.02 -8.28 -22.30
CA TYR A 245 -32.37 -9.37 -21.56
C TYR A 245 -33.18 -9.69 -20.29
N ARG A 246 -33.59 -10.95 -20.09
CA ARG A 246 -34.16 -11.38 -18.81
C ARG A 246 -33.04 -11.69 -17.84
N VAL A 247 -32.89 -10.88 -16.79
CA VAL A 247 -31.76 -10.94 -15.85
C VAL A 247 -32.17 -10.58 -14.42
N PHE A 248 -31.40 -11.04 -13.44
CA PHE A 248 -31.45 -10.59 -12.05
C PHE A 248 -30.81 -9.20 -11.93
N ALA A 249 -31.61 -8.18 -12.24
CA ALA A 249 -31.25 -6.78 -12.11
C ALA A 249 -32.47 -5.97 -11.65
N SER A 250 -32.26 -4.78 -11.11
CA SER A 250 -33.33 -3.83 -10.82
C SER A 250 -34.08 -3.45 -12.09
N ALA A 251 -35.28 -2.86 -11.97
CA ALA A 251 -35.99 -2.30 -13.12
C ALA A 251 -35.16 -1.23 -13.86
N GLY A 252 -34.25 -0.55 -13.14
CA GLY A 252 -33.28 0.39 -13.68
C GLY A 252 -32.07 -0.27 -14.36
N GLY A 253 -31.98 -1.62 -14.37
CA GLY A 253 -30.94 -2.40 -15.02
C GLY A 253 -29.65 -2.56 -14.23
N THR A 254 -29.61 -2.16 -12.97
CA THR A 254 -28.45 -2.43 -12.11
C THR A 254 -28.49 -3.89 -11.66
N PRO A 255 -27.45 -4.70 -11.94
CA PRO A 255 -27.37 -6.08 -11.44
C PRO A 255 -27.58 -6.14 -9.92
N TYR A 256 -28.27 -7.19 -9.47
CA TYR A 256 -28.36 -7.48 -8.04
C TYR A 256 -27.04 -8.07 -7.52
N ALA A 257 -26.85 -8.11 -6.19
CA ALA A 257 -25.68 -8.75 -5.61
C ALA A 257 -25.68 -10.26 -5.92
N ASP A 258 -26.87 -10.85 -5.91
CA ASP A 258 -27.13 -12.22 -6.33
C ASP A 258 -28.59 -12.37 -6.80
N ASN A 259 -29.00 -13.59 -7.12
CA ASN A 259 -30.36 -13.92 -7.54
C ASN A 259 -31.44 -13.80 -6.43
N TYR A 260 -31.07 -13.46 -5.20
CA TYR A 260 -31.98 -13.05 -4.12
C TYR A 260 -32.03 -11.53 -3.90
N GLY A 261 -31.30 -10.76 -4.70
CA GLY A 261 -31.43 -9.31 -4.77
C GLY A 261 -30.37 -8.56 -3.98
N TYR A 262 -30.82 -7.78 -3.01
CA TYR A 262 -29.95 -6.93 -2.18
C TYR A 262 -29.70 -7.59 -0.83
N THR A 263 -28.75 -8.53 -0.82
CA THR A 263 -28.38 -9.36 0.33
C THR A 263 -27.17 -8.83 1.11
N ALA A 264 -26.45 -7.87 0.54
CA ALA A 264 -25.33 -7.17 1.14
C ALA A 264 -25.68 -5.68 1.39
N PRO A 265 -25.39 -5.12 2.58
CA PRO A 265 -24.85 -5.79 3.76
C PRO A 265 -25.86 -6.76 4.41
N HIS A 266 -25.35 -7.71 5.20
CA HIS A 266 -26.16 -8.67 5.96
C HIS A 266 -27.23 -7.94 6.80
N PRO A 267 -28.50 -8.36 6.81
CA PRO A 267 -29.57 -7.55 7.43
C PRO A 267 -29.41 -7.30 8.93
N THR A 268 -28.85 -8.26 9.67
CA THR A 268 -28.76 -8.18 11.14
C THR A 268 -27.37 -7.79 11.65
N GLY A 269 -26.35 -7.84 10.79
CA GLY A 269 -24.96 -7.60 11.19
C GLY A 269 -24.36 -8.61 12.16
N VAL A 270 -25.00 -9.78 12.34
CA VAL A 270 -24.48 -10.90 13.13
C VAL A 270 -24.58 -12.21 12.34
N ALA A 271 -23.69 -13.16 12.61
CA ALA A 271 -23.72 -14.52 12.06
C ALA A 271 -24.82 -15.37 12.73
N ASP A 272 -26.08 -15.13 12.36
CA ASP A 272 -27.28 -15.76 12.94
C ASP A 272 -27.90 -16.86 12.04
N GLY A 273 -27.24 -17.21 10.95
CA GLY A 273 -27.75 -18.16 9.97
C GLY A 273 -28.81 -17.60 9.01
N TRP A 274 -28.99 -16.27 8.96
CA TRP A 274 -29.98 -15.67 8.07
C TRP A 274 -29.71 -15.99 6.60
N ARG A 275 -30.79 -16.32 5.88
CA ARG A 275 -30.81 -16.52 4.44
C ARG A 275 -32.07 -15.86 3.85
N PRO A 276 -32.01 -15.31 2.63
CA PRO A 276 -33.18 -14.81 1.93
C PRO A 276 -34.12 -15.97 1.60
N ALA A 277 -35.41 -15.81 1.90
CA ALA A 277 -36.43 -16.85 1.69
C ALA A 277 -37.05 -16.84 0.29
N VAL A 278 -36.99 -15.70 -0.41
CA VAL A 278 -37.66 -15.49 -1.71
C VAL A 278 -36.65 -14.95 -2.71
N PRO A 279 -36.49 -15.59 -3.89
CA PRO A 279 -35.66 -15.08 -4.97
C PRO A 279 -36.12 -13.70 -5.45
N ALA A 280 -35.17 -12.88 -5.90
CA ALA A 280 -35.51 -11.61 -6.53
C ALA A 280 -36.18 -11.86 -7.89
N PRO A 281 -37.07 -10.98 -8.36
CA PRO A 281 -37.63 -11.11 -9.69
C PRO A 281 -36.54 -10.89 -10.76
N MET A 282 -36.51 -11.74 -11.77
CA MET A 282 -35.82 -11.43 -13.02
C MET A 282 -36.63 -10.38 -13.78
N ASN A 283 -35.98 -9.28 -14.17
CA ASN A 283 -36.60 -8.23 -14.97
C ASN A 283 -36.16 -8.38 -16.44
N LEU A 284 -37.08 -8.11 -17.36
CA LEU A 284 -36.75 -7.98 -18.78
C LEU A 284 -36.28 -6.54 -19.03
N VAL A 285 -34.98 -6.37 -19.25
CA VAL A 285 -34.32 -5.07 -19.34
C VAL A 285 -33.89 -4.80 -20.77
N SER A 286 -34.39 -3.72 -21.38
CA SER A 286 -34.06 -3.31 -22.75
C SER A 286 -32.99 -2.23 -22.77
N ARG A 287 -31.81 -2.53 -23.35
CA ARG A 287 -30.68 -1.58 -23.42
C ARG A 287 -29.87 -1.72 -24.71
N VAL A 288 -29.34 -0.59 -25.15
CA VAL A 288 -28.27 -0.52 -26.16
C VAL A 288 -26.92 -0.72 -25.46
N HIS A 289 -26.76 -0.06 -24.32
CA HIS A 289 -25.57 -0.04 -23.48
C HIS A 289 -25.95 0.15 -22.00
N GLY A 290 -25.00 -0.05 -21.11
CA GLY A 290 -25.10 0.03 -19.64
C GLY A 290 -25.01 1.45 -19.08
N GLY A 291 -25.01 2.47 -19.95
CA GLY A 291 -24.87 3.87 -19.57
C GLY A 291 -23.55 4.52 -19.97
N ILE A 292 -22.65 3.80 -20.66
CA ILE A 292 -21.36 4.34 -21.14
C ILE A 292 -21.52 5.71 -21.83
N ALA A 293 -20.64 6.65 -21.52
CA ALA A 293 -20.72 8.03 -22.01
C ALA A 293 -20.61 8.15 -23.54
N THR A 294 -20.01 7.16 -24.20
CA THR A 294 -19.84 7.11 -25.66
C THR A 294 -21.12 6.68 -26.40
N GLY A 295 -22.01 5.96 -25.72
CA GLY A 295 -23.23 5.38 -26.29
C GLY A 295 -22.99 4.16 -27.18
N ASP A 296 -21.83 3.50 -27.08
CA ASP A 296 -21.50 2.36 -27.95
C ASP A 296 -22.37 1.14 -27.61
N PRO A 297 -22.91 0.42 -28.60
CA PRO A 297 -23.79 -0.71 -28.35
C PRO A 297 -23.02 -1.95 -27.87
N TRP A 298 -23.64 -2.74 -26.99
CA TRP A 298 -23.10 -4.05 -26.59
C TRP A 298 -23.11 -5.04 -27.75
N LEU A 299 -24.18 -5.03 -28.56
CA LEU A 299 -24.42 -5.94 -29.68
C LEU A 299 -24.67 -5.17 -30.97
N ALA A 300 -24.20 -5.73 -32.09
CA ALA A 300 -24.60 -5.28 -33.42
C ALA A 300 -26.12 -5.42 -33.61
N ASP A 301 -26.70 -4.61 -34.50
CA ASP A 301 -28.15 -4.53 -34.66
C ASP A 301 -28.83 -5.80 -35.18
N ASP A 302 -28.07 -6.64 -35.86
CA ASP A 302 -28.43 -7.95 -36.41
C ASP A 302 -27.89 -9.13 -35.59
N ALA A 303 -27.27 -8.87 -34.43
CA ALA A 303 -26.76 -9.92 -33.57
C ALA A 303 -27.89 -10.86 -33.12
N THR A 304 -27.62 -12.17 -33.19
CA THR A 304 -28.54 -13.22 -32.73
C THR A 304 -27.99 -14.02 -31.55
N GLU A 305 -26.78 -13.69 -31.09
CA GLU A 305 -26.04 -14.42 -30.06
C GLU A 305 -25.36 -13.45 -29.08
N THR A 306 -24.98 -13.96 -27.91
CA THR A 306 -24.25 -13.23 -26.85
C THR A 306 -22.77 -12.97 -27.17
N ALA A 307 -22.49 -12.52 -28.39
CA ALA A 307 -21.17 -12.14 -28.88
C ALA A 307 -21.17 -10.67 -29.31
N GLY A 308 -20.55 -9.82 -28.49
CA GLY A 308 -20.57 -8.38 -28.63
C GLY A 308 -19.18 -7.76 -28.86
N ASN A 309 -19.15 -6.42 -28.84
CA ASN A 309 -17.90 -5.68 -28.96
C ASN A 309 -17.04 -5.80 -27.70
N ASN A 310 -17.67 -5.80 -26.52
CA ASN A 310 -16.97 -5.74 -25.24
C ASN A 310 -16.77 -7.13 -24.63
N THR A 311 -17.76 -8.01 -24.81
CA THR A 311 -17.77 -9.37 -24.26
C THR A 311 -18.23 -10.39 -25.31
N ASP A 312 -17.58 -11.54 -25.35
CA ASP A 312 -18.08 -12.77 -25.97
C ASP A 312 -18.40 -13.80 -24.87
N ALA A 313 -19.68 -14.01 -24.58
CA ALA A 313 -20.14 -14.85 -23.48
C ALA A 313 -20.76 -16.16 -23.99
N PHE A 314 -20.31 -17.28 -23.42
CA PHE A 314 -20.66 -18.63 -23.86
C PHE A 314 -20.50 -19.63 -22.71
N PHE A 315 -20.93 -20.86 -22.95
CA PHE A 315 -20.58 -22.04 -22.16
C PHE A 315 -19.58 -22.87 -22.97
N ASN A 316 -18.39 -23.09 -22.41
CA ASN A 316 -17.32 -23.87 -23.02
C ASN A 316 -17.73 -25.34 -23.16
N ALA A 317 -17.66 -25.85 -24.39
CA ALA A 317 -17.83 -27.24 -24.72
C ALA A 317 -16.52 -27.99 -24.57
N VAL A 318 -16.42 -28.82 -23.53
CA VAL A 318 -15.29 -29.73 -23.40
C VAL A 318 -15.32 -30.80 -24.50
N SER A 319 -14.14 -31.22 -24.94
CA SER A 319 -13.97 -32.34 -25.85
C SER A 319 -14.20 -33.65 -25.10
N LEU A 320 -14.83 -34.62 -25.76
CA LEU A 320 -15.03 -35.96 -25.22
C LEU A 320 -14.19 -36.95 -26.02
N ASP A 321 -13.39 -37.76 -25.32
CA ASP A 321 -12.68 -38.86 -25.97
C ASP A 321 -13.63 -40.00 -26.36
N ALA A 322 -13.09 -41.06 -26.97
CA ALA A 322 -13.88 -42.20 -27.43
C ALA A 322 -14.60 -42.96 -26.29
N ASP A 323 -14.10 -42.84 -25.07
CA ASP A 323 -14.64 -43.46 -23.87
C ASP A 323 -15.58 -42.51 -23.09
N GLY A 324 -15.75 -41.27 -23.58
CA GLY A 324 -16.63 -40.26 -23.00
C GLY A 324 -15.98 -39.45 -21.87
N TYR A 325 -14.66 -39.56 -21.67
CA TYR A 325 -13.95 -38.72 -20.74
C TYR A 325 -13.83 -37.30 -21.26
N CYS A 326 -14.11 -36.37 -20.36
CA CYS A 326 -13.89 -34.96 -20.59
C CYS A 326 -12.39 -34.66 -20.69
N TYR A 327 -12.01 -34.00 -21.78
CA TYR A 327 -10.74 -33.28 -21.88
C TYR A 327 -11.03 -31.84 -22.28
N ASP A 328 -10.40 -30.90 -21.58
CA ASP A 328 -10.60 -29.49 -21.82
C ASP A 328 -9.59 -28.97 -22.85
N ASP A 329 -9.99 -28.92 -24.12
CA ASP A 329 -9.18 -28.31 -25.19
C ASP A 329 -9.09 -26.78 -25.05
N PHE A 330 -9.92 -26.17 -24.18
CA PHE A 330 -9.85 -24.73 -23.85
C PHE A 330 -8.48 -24.35 -23.28
N VAL A 331 -7.75 -25.31 -22.70
CA VAL A 331 -6.42 -25.12 -22.09
C VAL A 331 -5.34 -24.77 -23.13
N LEU A 332 -5.57 -24.98 -24.44
CA LEU A 332 -4.57 -24.69 -25.46
C LEU A 332 -4.64 -23.25 -26.01
N ASP A 333 -5.84 -22.71 -26.23
CA ASP A 333 -6.02 -21.41 -26.91
C ASP A 333 -6.91 -20.39 -26.16
N TYR A 334 -7.62 -20.79 -25.09
CA TYR A 334 -8.44 -19.91 -24.24
C TYR A 334 -9.41 -19.01 -25.03
N ARG A 335 -9.95 -19.52 -26.13
CA ARG A 335 -10.87 -18.84 -27.05
C ARG A 335 -12.11 -19.69 -27.27
N PRO A 336 -13.25 -19.08 -27.62
CA PRO A 336 -14.42 -19.83 -28.01
C PRO A 336 -14.13 -20.74 -29.21
N ALA A 337 -14.46 -22.03 -29.08
CA ALA A 337 -14.25 -23.06 -30.09
C ALA A 337 -15.55 -23.44 -30.82
N GLU A 338 -15.42 -24.22 -31.90
CA GLU A 338 -16.57 -24.82 -32.57
C GLU A 338 -17.23 -25.84 -31.63
N GLY A 339 -18.52 -25.64 -31.32
CA GLY A 339 -19.28 -26.46 -30.36
C GLY A 339 -19.69 -25.73 -29.10
N ASP A 340 -19.04 -24.61 -28.78
CA ASP A 340 -19.40 -23.76 -27.65
C ASP A 340 -20.80 -23.15 -27.79
N LEU A 341 -21.51 -23.10 -26.67
CA LEU A 341 -22.88 -22.59 -26.64
C LEU A 341 -22.90 -21.11 -26.29
N ARG A 342 -23.28 -20.27 -27.27
CA ARG A 342 -23.76 -18.91 -27.03
C ARG A 342 -25.27 -18.91 -26.89
N ALA A 343 -25.80 -18.09 -25.98
CA ALA A 343 -27.24 -17.95 -25.88
C ALA A 343 -27.78 -17.25 -27.13
N ARG A 344 -28.89 -17.76 -27.67
CA ARG A 344 -29.52 -17.24 -28.90
C ARG A 344 -30.71 -16.36 -28.57
N THR A 345 -31.05 -15.46 -29.48
CA THR A 345 -32.27 -14.66 -29.31
C THR A 345 -33.52 -15.54 -29.34
N THR A 346 -34.41 -15.41 -28.35
CA THR A 346 -35.72 -16.08 -28.28
C THR A 346 -36.78 -15.40 -29.14
N GLY A 347 -36.52 -14.18 -29.57
CA GLY A 347 -37.35 -13.38 -30.47
C GLY A 347 -36.56 -12.19 -31.01
N ALA A 348 -37.20 -11.28 -31.75
CA ALA A 348 -36.53 -10.10 -32.29
C ALA A 348 -35.80 -9.32 -31.17
N ARG A 349 -34.46 -9.31 -31.24
CA ARG A 349 -33.56 -8.62 -30.29
C ARG A 349 -33.85 -8.92 -28.82
N THR A 350 -34.21 -10.16 -28.52
CA THR A 350 -34.68 -10.55 -27.19
C THR A 350 -34.02 -11.85 -26.73
N PHE A 351 -33.43 -11.84 -25.54
CA PHE A 351 -32.89 -12.98 -24.82
C PHE A 351 -33.75 -13.22 -23.56
N ASP A 352 -34.84 -13.96 -23.73
CA ASP A 352 -35.88 -14.14 -22.71
C ASP A 352 -35.84 -15.54 -22.05
N TYR A 353 -34.77 -15.82 -21.30
CA TYR A 353 -34.60 -17.11 -20.61
C TYR A 353 -34.86 -16.96 -19.11
N ALA A 354 -35.78 -17.77 -18.58
CA ALA A 354 -36.07 -17.81 -17.15
C ALA A 354 -35.06 -18.71 -16.41
N PHE A 355 -34.68 -18.29 -15.21
CA PHE A 355 -33.85 -19.06 -14.29
C PHE A 355 -34.65 -19.43 -13.03
N ASP A 356 -34.63 -20.70 -12.64
CA ASP A 356 -35.18 -21.20 -11.38
C ASP A 356 -34.05 -21.37 -10.35
N THR A 357 -34.05 -20.50 -9.34
CA THR A 357 -33.03 -20.47 -8.29
C THR A 357 -33.13 -21.60 -7.28
N ASN A 358 -34.26 -22.32 -7.24
CA ASN A 358 -34.45 -23.45 -6.33
C ASN A 358 -34.00 -24.77 -6.94
N ASP A 359 -33.82 -24.81 -8.26
CA ASP A 359 -33.43 -26.02 -8.99
C ASP A 359 -31.94 -26.01 -9.32
N THR A 360 -31.13 -26.06 -8.25
CA THR A 360 -29.66 -26.12 -8.34
C THR A 360 -29.17 -27.40 -9.04
N ALA A 361 -29.97 -28.47 -9.06
CA ALA A 361 -29.67 -29.67 -9.84
C ALA A 361 -29.65 -29.43 -11.36
N ASN A 362 -30.25 -28.33 -11.82
CA ASN A 362 -30.21 -27.92 -13.22
C ASN A 362 -29.11 -26.89 -13.54
N ASP A 363 -28.23 -26.55 -12.58
CA ASP A 363 -27.00 -25.83 -12.89
C ASP A 363 -26.13 -26.77 -13.72
N PHE A 364 -26.32 -26.72 -15.05
CA PHE A 364 -25.71 -27.67 -15.97
C PHE A 364 -24.18 -27.58 -15.88
N VAL A 365 -23.58 -28.74 -15.63
CA VAL A 365 -22.14 -29.00 -15.73
C VAL A 365 -21.95 -30.07 -16.78
N GLN A 366 -21.08 -29.81 -17.74
CA GLN A 366 -20.86 -30.78 -18.82
C GLN A 366 -20.11 -32.01 -18.34
N CYS A 367 -19.17 -31.82 -17.42
CA CYS A 367 -18.40 -32.91 -16.84
C CYS A 367 -18.95 -33.25 -15.47
N ASP A 368 -19.03 -34.52 -15.16
CA ASP A 368 -19.29 -34.97 -13.81
C ASP A 368 -18.00 -34.84 -12.97
N PRO A 369 -18.03 -34.15 -11.82
CA PRO A 369 -16.82 -33.88 -11.02
C PRO A 369 -16.25 -35.11 -10.31
N GLU A 370 -17.02 -36.20 -10.18
CA GLU A 370 -16.56 -37.44 -9.54
C GLU A 370 -16.00 -38.45 -10.54
N THR A 371 -16.59 -38.51 -11.73
CA THR A 371 -16.32 -39.53 -12.75
C THR A 371 -15.57 -39.01 -13.97
N TYR A 372 -15.53 -37.68 -14.16
CA TYR A 372 -14.99 -37.00 -15.34
C TYR A 372 -15.65 -37.44 -16.67
N LEU A 373 -16.84 -38.02 -16.59
CA LEU A 373 -17.64 -38.37 -17.76
C LEU A 373 -18.41 -37.15 -18.25
N GLY A 374 -18.44 -36.96 -19.57
CA GLY A 374 -19.09 -35.82 -20.19
C GLY A 374 -20.53 -36.08 -20.64
N LEU A 375 -21.35 -35.04 -20.53
CA LEU A 375 -22.71 -34.97 -21.05
C LEU A 375 -22.79 -34.07 -22.30
N PRO A 376 -23.69 -34.34 -23.26
CA PRO A 376 -23.94 -33.42 -24.35
C PRO A 376 -24.49 -32.08 -23.83
N ILE A 377 -24.08 -30.97 -24.43
CA ILE A 377 -24.60 -29.64 -24.06
C ILE A 377 -26.06 -29.51 -24.50
N PRO A 378 -27.00 -29.25 -23.57
CA PRO A 378 -28.41 -29.06 -23.91
C PRO A 378 -28.64 -27.61 -24.38
N ALA A 379 -28.37 -27.33 -25.65
CA ALA A 379 -28.48 -25.97 -26.22
C ALA A 379 -29.86 -25.30 -26.02
N THR A 380 -30.93 -26.09 -25.82
CA THR A 380 -32.29 -25.60 -25.54
C THR A 380 -32.60 -25.42 -24.05
N SER A 381 -31.64 -25.66 -23.16
CA SER A 381 -31.83 -25.52 -21.71
C SER A 381 -32.03 -24.05 -21.33
N ALA A 382 -33.17 -23.74 -20.70
CA ALA A 382 -33.47 -22.39 -20.24
C ALA A 382 -32.50 -21.92 -19.15
N GLN A 383 -32.17 -22.79 -18.18
CA GLN A 383 -31.21 -22.50 -17.10
C GLN A 383 -29.83 -22.13 -17.66
N LEU A 384 -29.32 -22.95 -18.60
CA LEU A 384 -28.01 -22.76 -19.20
C LEU A 384 -27.94 -21.48 -20.04
N ASN A 385 -28.95 -21.22 -20.86
CA ASN A 385 -29.01 -19.96 -21.61
C ASN A 385 -29.16 -18.75 -20.69
N ALA A 386 -29.94 -18.85 -19.60
CA ALA A 386 -30.07 -17.78 -18.62
C ALA A 386 -28.74 -17.47 -17.92
N LYS A 387 -27.92 -18.48 -17.60
CA LYS A 387 -26.53 -18.32 -17.10
C LYS A 387 -25.69 -17.46 -18.05
N VAL A 388 -25.64 -17.86 -19.33
CA VAL A 388 -24.85 -17.16 -20.36
C VAL A 388 -25.36 -15.73 -20.56
N VAL A 389 -26.68 -15.52 -20.58
CA VAL A 389 -27.29 -14.17 -20.71
C VAL A 389 -26.98 -13.29 -19.50
N GLN A 390 -27.07 -13.83 -18.28
CA GLN A 390 -26.73 -13.10 -17.07
C GLN A 390 -25.26 -12.67 -17.07
N MET A 391 -24.34 -13.56 -17.47
CA MET A 391 -22.91 -13.27 -17.58
C MET A 391 -22.60 -12.25 -18.67
N PHE A 392 -23.21 -12.37 -19.84
CA PHE A 392 -23.12 -11.37 -20.91
C PHE A 392 -23.57 -9.99 -20.43
N TYR A 393 -24.73 -9.91 -19.78
CA TYR A 393 -25.30 -8.67 -19.29
C TYR A 393 -24.40 -8.01 -18.23
N ALA A 394 -23.98 -8.78 -17.23
CA ALA A 394 -23.23 -8.27 -16.09
C ALA A 394 -21.81 -7.81 -16.48
N THR A 395 -21.11 -8.55 -17.33
CA THR A 395 -19.78 -8.14 -17.84
C THR A 395 -19.84 -6.88 -18.69
N ASN A 396 -20.87 -6.71 -19.54
CA ASN A 396 -21.06 -5.49 -20.31
C ASN A 396 -21.42 -4.27 -19.44
N VAL A 397 -22.23 -4.46 -18.38
CA VAL A 397 -22.49 -3.41 -17.38
C VAL A 397 -21.19 -2.97 -16.70
N LEU A 398 -20.34 -3.93 -16.31
CA LEU A 398 -19.05 -3.63 -15.72
C LEU A 398 -18.10 -2.96 -16.71
N HIS A 399 -18.02 -3.41 -17.97
CA HIS A 399 -17.24 -2.74 -19.00
C HIS A 399 -17.60 -1.25 -19.08
N ASP A 400 -18.89 -0.94 -19.22
CA ASP A 400 -19.36 0.43 -19.38
C ASP A 400 -19.09 1.29 -18.14
N TRP A 401 -19.26 0.72 -16.95
CA TRP A 401 -18.92 1.43 -15.71
C TRP A 401 -17.43 1.74 -15.64
N TYR A 402 -16.55 0.76 -15.87
CA TYR A 402 -15.10 0.97 -15.84
C TYR A 402 -14.59 1.90 -16.94
N TYR A 403 -15.23 1.89 -18.11
CA TYR A 403 -14.94 2.85 -19.18
C TYR A 403 -15.11 4.29 -18.68
N ASP A 404 -16.25 4.59 -18.07
CA ASP A 404 -16.55 5.92 -17.53
C ASP A 404 -15.70 6.28 -16.29
N LEU A 405 -15.09 5.29 -15.63
CA LEU A 405 -14.10 5.49 -14.58
C LEU A 405 -12.69 5.81 -15.12
N GLY A 406 -12.47 5.69 -16.43
CA GLY A 406 -11.21 6.01 -17.11
C GLY A 406 -10.49 4.82 -17.76
N PHE A 407 -11.01 3.59 -17.63
CA PHE A 407 -10.48 2.41 -18.29
C PHE A 407 -10.95 2.34 -19.76
N THR A 408 -10.40 3.26 -20.54
CA THR A 408 -10.67 3.47 -21.97
C THR A 408 -9.73 2.64 -22.84
N GLU A 409 -9.89 2.73 -24.16
CA GLU A 409 -9.04 2.03 -25.14
C GLU A 409 -7.56 2.35 -24.96
N THR A 410 -7.22 3.62 -24.72
CA THR A 410 -5.83 4.02 -24.47
C THR A 410 -5.28 3.55 -23.12
N ALA A 411 -6.16 3.14 -22.20
CA ALA A 411 -5.79 2.52 -20.94
C ALA A 411 -5.76 0.98 -21.03
N GLY A 412 -5.94 0.42 -22.24
CA GLY A 412 -5.90 -1.02 -22.49
C GLY A 412 -7.19 -1.74 -22.11
N ASN A 413 -8.35 -1.12 -22.33
CA ASN A 413 -9.63 -1.80 -22.16
C ASN A 413 -9.82 -2.99 -23.12
N MET A 414 -10.93 -3.70 -22.97
CA MET A 414 -11.18 -4.98 -23.66
C MET A 414 -12.29 -4.80 -24.69
N GLN A 415 -11.92 -4.59 -25.95
CA GLN A 415 -12.88 -4.34 -27.03
C GLN A 415 -12.42 -4.96 -28.36
N ARG A 416 -13.37 -5.54 -29.10
CA ARG A 416 -13.13 -6.04 -30.45
C ARG A 416 -12.78 -4.89 -31.41
N ASP A 417 -13.54 -3.81 -31.36
CA ASP A 417 -13.28 -2.57 -32.08
C ASP A 417 -13.18 -1.39 -31.10
N ASN A 418 -12.11 -0.61 -31.25
CA ASN A 418 -11.80 0.58 -30.47
C ASN A 418 -12.36 1.85 -31.11
N TYR A 419 -13.11 1.74 -32.21
CA TYR A 419 -13.75 2.84 -32.94
C TYR A 419 -12.77 3.95 -33.36
N GLY A 420 -11.49 3.59 -33.54
CA GLY A 420 -10.40 4.52 -33.83
C GLY A 420 -10.06 5.50 -32.68
N ARG A 421 -10.39 5.17 -31.42
CA ARG A 421 -10.16 6.03 -30.24
C ARG A 421 -8.78 5.84 -29.59
N GLY A 422 -8.01 4.83 -30.00
CA GLY A 422 -6.66 4.53 -29.49
C GLY A 422 -6.55 3.07 -29.06
N GLY A 423 -5.44 2.71 -28.43
CA GLY A 423 -5.19 1.32 -27.97
C GLY A 423 -5.03 0.29 -29.09
N VAL A 424 -5.00 -0.98 -28.71
CA VAL A 424 -4.94 -2.17 -29.56
C VAL A 424 -6.22 -2.97 -29.34
N GLY A 425 -7.19 -2.84 -30.25
CA GLY A 425 -8.42 -3.61 -30.20
C GLY A 425 -8.24 -5.06 -30.66
N GLY A 426 -9.36 -5.78 -30.75
CA GLY A 426 -9.39 -7.20 -31.11
C GLY A 426 -9.36 -8.12 -29.88
N ASP A 427 -9.64 -7.57 -28.71
CA ASP A 427 -9.50 -8.24 -27.41
C ASP A 427 -10.74 -8.12 -26.51
N PRO A 428 -11.95 -8.46 -27.02
CA PRO A 428 -13.14 -8.51 -26.16
C PRO A 428 -12.91 -9.49 -25.01
N LEU A 429 -13.54 -9.26 -23.86
CA LEU A 429 -13.54 -10.23 -22.76
C LEU A 429 -14.19 -11.53 -23.23
N ILE A 430 -13.48 -12.65 -23.06
CA ILE A 430 -14.05 -13.99 -23.21
C ILE A 430 -14.65 -14.39 -21.86
N ALA A 431 -15.95 -14.63 -21.83
CA ALA A 431 -16.72 -14.89 -20.61
C ALA A 431 -17.34 -16.30 -20.64
N ASN A 432 -16.65 -17.26 -20.01
CA ASN A 432 -17.09 -18.64 -19.92
C ASN A 432 -17.96 -18.89 -18.67
N ALA A 433 -19.19 -19.36 -18.87
CA ALA A 433 -20.20 -19.62 -17.85
C ALA A 433 -20.39 -21.12 -17.54
N GLY A 434 -19.30 -21.91 -17.44
CA GLY A 434 -19.41 -23.37 -17.47
C GLY A 434 -18.33 -24.20 -16.78
N ASN A 435 -17.44 -23.61 -15.98
CA ASN A 435 -16.32 -24.35 -15.38
C ASN A 435 -16.51 -24.65 -13.88
N TYR A 436 -15.59 -25.37 -13.27
CA TYR A 436 -15.52 -25.52 -11.82
C TYR A 436 -14.75 -24.34 -11.21
N GLY A 437 -15.39 -23.63 -10.29
CA GLY A 437 -14.80 -22.48 -9.61
C GLY A 437 -14.75 -21.20 -10.47
N ALA A 438 -13.94 -20.25 -10.01
CA ALA A 438 -13.80 -18.92 -10.60
C ALA A 438 -12.32 -18.58 -10.78
N TYR A 439 -11.93 -18.10 -11.95
CA TYR A 439 -10.62 -17.52 -12.20
C TYR A 439 -10.64 -16.59 -13.41
N THR A 440 -9.60 -15.75 -13.49
CA THR A 440 -9.33 -14.86 -14.61
C THR A 440 -7.97 -15.16 -15.21
N MET A 441 -7.93 -15.28 -16.54
CA MET A 441 -6.69 -15.23 -17.30
C MET A 441 -6.47 -13.80 -17.79
N VAL A 442 -5.36 -13.22 -17.39
CA VAL A 442 -4.92 -11.88 -17.80
C VAL A 442 -4.01 -11.98 -19.02
N THR A 443 -4.20 -11.09 -19.98
CA THR A 443 -3.46 -11.07 -21.25
C THR A 443 -3.05 -9.65 -21.61
N PRO A 444 -1.95 -9.46 -22.38
CA PRO A 444 -1.60 -8.17 -22.94
C PRO A 444 -2.71 -7.60 -23.85
N GLU A 445 -2.65 -6.31 -24.13
CA GLU A 445 -3.54 -5.61 -25.06
C GLU A 445 -3.52 -6.25 -26.47
N GLY A 446 -4.69 -6.32 -27.12
CA GLY A 446 -4.87 -7.01 -28.40
C GLY A 446 -5.01 -8.53 -28.32
N ILE A 447 -4.91 -9.11 -27.11
CA ILE A 447 -5.24 -10.51 -26.84
C ILE A 447 -6.36 -10.52 -25.80
N SER A 448 -7.47 -11.17 -26.11
CA SER A 448 -8.60 -11.27 -25.18
C SER A 448 -8.23 -11.92 -23.85
N PRO A 449 -8.57 -11.30 -22.71
CA PRO A 449 -8.53 -11.96 -21.42
C PRO A 449 -9.77 -12.87 -21.27
N VAL A 450 -9.69 -13.80 -20.33
CA VAL A 450 -10.78 -14.75 -20.05
C VAL A 450 -11.22 -14.60 -18.61
N ILE A 451 -12.53 -14.50 -18.41
CA ILE A 451 -13.17 -14.81 -17.14
C ILE A 451 -13.89 -16.13 -17.27
N ASN A 452 -13.63 -16.98 -16.31
CA ASN A 452 -14.17 -18.31 -16.28
C ASN A 452 -14.83 -18.53 -14.92
N LEU A 453 -16.15 -18.71 -14.95
CA LEU A 453 -16.98 -18.91 -13.78
C LEU A 453 -17.78 -20.21 -13.91
N GLY A 454 -18.27 -20.71 -12.79
CA GLY A 454 -19.25 -21.79 -12.75
C GLY A 454 -19.49 -22.29 -11.35
N ILE A 455 -19.71 -23.60 -11.22
CA ILE A 455 -20.23 -24.19 -9.98
C ILE A 455 -19.19 -24.21 -8.87
N ASN A 456 -19.65 -23.99 -7.64
CA ASN A 456 -18.84 -24.19 -6.45
C ASN A 456 -18.94 -25.63 -5.96
N ASN A 457 -18.04 -26.50 -6.42
CA ASN A 457 -18.06 -27.94 -6.12
C ASN A 457 -17.74 -28.31 -4.66
N VAL A 458 -17.46 -27.33 -3.79
CA VAL A 458 -17.25 -27.53 -2.34
C VAL A 458 -18.48 -27.08 -1.52
N SER A 459 -19.61 -26.87 -2.18
CA SER A 459 -20.92 -26.68 -1.56
C SER A 459 -21.79 -27.89 -1.86
N LEU A 460 -22.63 -28.31 -0.91
CA LEU A 460 -23.58 -29.41 -1.10
C LEU A 460 -24.59 -29.17 -2.22
N THR A 461 -24.94 -27.91 -2.49
CA THR A 461 -25.86 -27.54 -3.58
C THR A 461 -25.14 -27.17 -4.88
N GLN A 462 -23.80 -27.16 -4.91
CA GLN A 462 -22.99 -26.87 -6.10
C GLN A 462 -23.43 -25.63 -6.88
N ARG A 463 -23.85 -24.58 -6.16
CA ARG A 463 -24.45 -23.38 -6.77
C ARG A 463 -23.50 -22.69 -7.75
N ASP A 464 -24.07 -22.23 -8.87
CA ASP A 464 -23.32 -21.57 -9.91
C ASP A 464 -22.99 -20.10 -9.61
N SER A 465 -21.72 -19.72 -9.75
CA SER A 465 -21.23 -18.35 -9.57
C SER A 465 -21.27 -17.48 -10.83
N SER A 466 -21.51 -18.05 -12.03
CA SER A 466 -21.49 -17.42 -13.37
C SER A 466 -22.51 -16.30 -13.53
N ALA A 467 -22.23 -15.20 -12.84
CA ALA A 467 -23.01 -13.98 -12.71
C ALA A 467 -24.28 -14.04 -11.86
N PHE A 468 -24.55 -15.15 -11.15
CA PHE A 468 -25.54 -15.18 -10.06
C PHE A 468 -24.94 -14.83 -8.69
N ASP A 469 -23.62 -14.75 -8.60
CA ASP A 469 -22.91 -14.11 -7.49
C ASP A 469 -22.07 -12.96 -8.07
N TYR A 470 -22.66 -11.75 -8.06
CA TYR A 470 -22.03 -10.58 -8.68
C TYR A 470 -20.77 -10.14 -7.93
N GLY A 471 -20.64 -10.52 -6.66
CA GLY A 471 -19.41 -10.34 -5.88
C GLY A 471 -18.24 -11.12 -6.48
N VAL A 472 -18.47 -12.38 -6.87
CA VAL A 472 -17.46 -13.22 -7.56
C VAL A 472 -17.16 -12.67 -8.96
N LEU A 473 -18.19 -12.38 -9.76
CA LEU A 473 -17.98 -11.84 -11.11
C LEU A 473 -17.21 -10.51 -11.10
N GLY A 474 -17.60 -9.58 -10.22
CA GLY A 474 -16.95 -8.28 -10.09
C GLY A 474 -15.50 -8.39 -9.63
N HIS A 475 -15.19 -9.40 -8.81
CA HIS A 475 -13.82 -9.72 -8.38
C HIS A 475 -12.96 -10.16 -9.57
N GLU A 476 -13.41 -11.17 -10.32
CA GLU A 476 -12.72 -11.65 -11.52
C GLU A 476 -12.56 -10.54 -12.58
N TRP A 477 -13.57 -9.69 -12.74
CA TRP A 477 -13.49 -8.55 -13.66
C TRP A 477 -12.38 -7.58 -13.32
N LEU A 478 -12.13 -7.31 -12.04
CA LEU A 478 -11.01 -6.45 -11.70
C LEU A 478 -9.66 -7.12 -11.99
N HIS A 479 -9.52 -8.44 -11.88
CA HIS A 479 -8.28 -9.09 -12.27
C HIS A 479 -7.93 -8.81 -13.74
N ALA A 480 -8.92 -8.83 -14.64
CA ALA A 480 -8.72 -8.47 -16.04
C ALA A 480 -8.26 -7.00 -16.20
N VAL A 481 -8.87 -6.06 -15.47
CA VAL A 481 -8.47 -4.64 -15.46
C VAL A 481 -7.05 -4.46 -14.91
N MET A 482 -6.73 -5.12 -13.79
CA MET A 482 -5.43 -5.01 -13.15
C MET A 482 -4.32 -5.58 -14.01
N GLY A 483 -4.56 -6.68 -14.73
CA GLY A 483 -3.60 -7.23 -15.68
C GLY A 483 -3.25 -6.28 -16.84
N ARG A 484 -4.11 -5.29 -17.12
CA ARG A 484 -3.87 -4.23 -18.12
C ARG A 484 -3.18 -3.00 -17.53
N LEU A 485 -3.52 -2.63 -16.30
CA LEU A 485 -3.00 -1.41 -15.64
C LEU A 485 -1.71 -1.62 -14.86
N VAL A 486 -1.48 -2.81 -14.31
CA VAL A 486 -0.34 -3.12 -13.45
C VAL A 486 0.61 -4.07 -14.20
N PRO A 487 1.86 -3.66 -14.46
CA PRO A 487 2.83 -4.53 -15.11
C PRO A 487 3.10 -5.76 -14.25
N LEU A 488 2.77 -6.96 -14.73
CA LEU A 488 3.02 -8.21 -14.02
C LEU A 488 4.45 -8.72 -14.32
N PRO A 489 5.37 -8.73 -13.35
CA PRO A 489 6.70 -9.31 -13.55
C PRO A 489 6.61 -10.84 -13.54
N TYR A 490 7.58 -11.49 -14.18
CA TYR A 490 7.67 -12.97 -14.24
C TYR A 490 7.74 -13.62 -12.85
N ASP A 491 8.29 -12.92 -11.86
CA ASP A 491 8.51 -13.36 -10.50
C ASP A 491 7.75 -12.51 -9.46
N ALA A 492 6.50 -12.15 -9.79
CA ALA A 492 5.58 -11.38 -8.95
C ALA A 492 5.54 -11.84 -7.49
N SER A 493 5.61 -10.88 -6.56
CA SER A 493 5.61 -11.16 -5.12
C SER A 493 4.23 -11.59 -4.61
N VAL A 494 4.23 -12.23 -3.43
CA VAL A 494 3.01 -12.49 -2.66
C VAL A 494 2.25 -11.20 -2.37
N GLN A 495 2.96 -10.08 -2.15
CA GLN A 495 2.34 -8.77 -1.90
C GLN A 495 1.55 -8.29 -3.11
N LEU A 496 2.11 -8.36 -4.33
CA LEU A 496 1.40 -7.96 -5.55
C LEU A 496 0.12 -8.77 -5.76
N TYR A 497 0.19 -10.10 -5.65
CA TYR A 497 -1.00 -10.94 -5.78
C TYR A 497 -2.03 -10.66 -4.70
N ALA A 498 -1.60 -10.45 -3.44
CA ALA A 498 -2.51 -10.10 -2.35
C ALA A 498 -3.18 -8.74 -2.54
N LEU A 499 -2.43 -7.74 -3.03
CA LEU A 499 -2.99 -6.44 -3.41
C LEU A 499 -4.01 -6.61 -4.54
N GLY A 500 -3.77 -7.52 -5.49
CA GLY A 500 -4.73 -7.86 -6.54
C GLY A 500 -6.03 -8.44 -6.01
N GLU A 501 -5.95 -9.53 -5.23
CA GLU A 501 -7.08 -10.16 -4.55
C GLU A 501 -7.90 -9.15 -3.72
N GLY A 502 -7.21 -8.32 -2.95
CA GLY A 502 -7.85 -7.33 -2.09
C GLY A 502 -8.50 -6.17 -2.87
N THR A 503 -7.86 -5.71 -3.95
CA THR A 503 -8.47 -4.65 -4.77
C THR A 503 -9.69 -5.20 -5.49
N ALA A 504 -9.64 -6.46 -5.95
CA ALA A 504 -10.73 -7.14 -6.64
C ALA A 504 -11.96 -7.29 -5.75
N ASP A 505 -11.78 -7.73 -4.51
CA ASP A 505 -12.85 -7.72 -3.51
C ASP A 505 -13.42 -6.32 -3.25
N PHE A 506 -12.55 -5.32 -3.09
CA PHE A 506 -12.99 -3.94 -2.88
C PHE A 506 -13.82 -3.40 -4.06
N ALA A 507 -13.39 -3.66 -5.29
CA ALA A 507 -14.11 -3.21 -6.47
C ALA A 507 -15.47 -3.90 -6.62
N ALA A 508 -15.55 -5.20 -6.32
CA ALA A 508 -16.81 -5.94 -6.28
C ALA A 508 -17.76 -5.36 -5.22
N LEU A 509 -17.26 -5.07 -4.01
CA LEU A 509 -18.04 -4.40 -2.96
C LEU A 509 -18.60 -3.05 -3.42
N MET A 510 -17.78 -2.24 -4.08
CA MET A 510 -18.20 -0.93 -4.58
C MET A 510 -19.26 -1.07 -5.68
N ALA A 511 -19.17 -2.12 -6.50
CA ALA A 511 -20.15 -2.38 -7.56
C ALA A 511 -21.54 -2.75 -6.99
N ILE A 512 -21.60 -3.43 -5.83
CA ILE A 512 -22.86 -3.83 -5.18
C ILE A 512 -23.36 -2.86 -4.09
N ALA A 513 -22.50 -2.00 -3.55
CA ALA A 513 -22.88 -1.04 -2.51
C ALA A 513 -23.86 0.03 -3.04
N ARG A 514 -24.80 0.42 -2.19
CA ARG A 514 -25.91 1.34 -2.51
C ARG A 514 -25.99 2.50 -1.52
N ALA A 515 -26.64 3.58 -1.96
CA ALA A 515 -26.90 4.73 -1.09
C ALA A 515 -27.71 4.35 0.17
N ASP A 516 -28.64 3.39 0.04
CA ASP A 516 -29.48 2.92 1.14
C ASP A 516 -28.69 2.10 2.18
N ASP A 517 -27.52 1.56 1.81
CA ASP A 517 -26.69 0.78 2.72
C ASP A 517 -26.02 1.65 3.80
N ARG A 518 -26.09 2.98 3.62
CA ARG A 518 -25.39 3.96 4.45
C ARG A 518 -25.68 3.78 5.93
N ASN A 519 -26.92 3.58 6.35
CA ASN A 519 -27.31 3.55 7.76
C ASN A 519 -28.13 2.29 8.13
N VAL A 520 -27.84 1.15 7.47
CA VAL A 520 -28.60 -0.10 7.66
C VAL A 520 -28.60 -0.56 9.13
N TYR A 521 -27.54 -0.27 9.89
CA TYR A 521 -27.48 -0.54 11.33
C TYR A 521 -27.64 0.75 12.14
N PRO A 522 -28.80 0.97 12.80
CA PRO A 522 -29.03 2.16 13.60
C PRO A 522 -27.97 2.37 14.68
N GLY A 523 -27.52 3.61 14.86
CA GLY A 523 -26.52 3.97 15.87
C GLY A 523 -25.07 3.60 15.50
N LYS A 524 -24.84 2.96 14.34
CA LYS A 524 -23.50 2.72 13.80
C LYS A 524 -23.11 3.81 12.80
N PRO A 525 -21.81 4.11 12.62
CA PRO A 525 -21.35 5.02 11.58
C PRO A 525 -21.74 4.53 10.17
N ALA A 526 -21.78 5.46 9.21
CA ALA A 526 -22.19 5.14 7.85
C ALA A 526 -21.36 4.02 7.19
N PHE A 527 -22.03 3.07 6.53
CA PHE A 527 -21.43 1.89 5.87
C PHE A 527 -20.62 0.97 6.79
N SER A 528 -21.06 0.83 8.04
CA SER A 528 -20.50 -0.15 9.01
C SER A 528 -21.19 -1.52 8.94
N GLY A 529 -21.90 -1.79 7.83
CA GLY A 529 -22.53 -3.08 7.52
C GLY A 529 -21.56 -4.26 7.57
N ALA A 530 -22.06 -5.48 7.73
CA ALA A 530 -21.30 -6.69 7.44
C ALA A 530 -21.52 -7.07 5.97
N TYR A 531 -20.51 -6.89 5.14
CA TYR A 531 -20.59 -7.18 3.71
C TYR A 531 -19.83 -8.49 3.43
N PRO A 532 -20.48 -9.54 2.93
CA PRO A 532 -19.81 -10.83 2.68
C PRO A 532 -18.73 -10.75 1.59
N GLY A 533 -18.73 -9.70 0.76
CA GLY A 533 -17.82 -9.60 -0.38
C GLY A 533 -18.24 -10.58 -1.47
N ALA A 534 -17.35 -11.50 -1.82
CA ALA A 534 -17.59 -12.53 -2.82
C ALA A 534 -18.14 -13.83 -2.21
N GLY A 535 -19.00 -14.52 -2.96
CA GLY A 535 -19.39 -15.90 -2.68
C GLY A 535 -20.47 -16.05 -1.62
N ALA A 536 -21.32 -15.04 -1.39
CA ALA A 536 -22.43 -15.15 -0.46
C ALA A 536 -23.46 -16.21 -0.90
N TYR A 537 -23.73 -16.28 -2.21
CA TYR A 537 -24.67 -17.21 -2.81
C TYR A 537 -24.00 -18.54 -3.16
N SER A 538 -22.86 -18.49 -3.85
CA SER A 538 -22.19 -19.71 -4.35
C SER A 538 -21.63 -20.59 -3.22
N ASN A 539 -21.42 -20.02 -2.04
CA ASN A 539 -20.86 -20.73 -0.88
C ASN A 539 -21.91 -21.28 0.10
N LEU A 540 -23.21 -21.12 -0.18
CA LEU A 540 -24.26 -21.69 0.67
C LEU A 540 -24.05 -23.19 0.84
N GLU A 541 -24.27 -23.71 2.04
CA GLU A 541 -24.09 -25.13 2.39
C GLU A 541 -22.68 -25.64 2.07
N TYR A 542 -21.69 -24.78 2.32
CA TYR A 542 -20.27 -25.13 2.23
C TYR A 542 -19.94 -26.41 2.99
N ASP A 543 -19.33 -27.35 2.28
CA ASP A 543 -18.82 -28.64 2.75
C ASP A 543 -17.51 -28.96 2.01
N HIS A 544 -16.37 -28.76 2.69
CA HIS A 544 -15.06 -28.99 2.10
C HIS A 544 -14.39 -30.20 2.74
N PRO A 545 -13.83 -31.14 1.95
CA PRO A 545 -13.40 -32.43 2.46
C PRO A 545 -12.13 -32.26 3.29
N ARG A 546 -12.32 -32.07 4.61
CA ARG A 546 -11.37 -32.08 5.75
C ARG A 546 -11.85 -31.24 6.93
N ASP A 547 -12.93 -30.47 6.81
CA ASP A 547 -13.51 -29.81 7.97
C ASP A 547 -14.20 -30.88 8.84
N THR A 548 -13.72 -31.10 10.07
CA THR A 548 -14.31 -32.08 11.00
C THR A 548 -15.66 -31.64 11.57
N LEU A 549 -16.26 -30.60 11.00
CA LEU A 549 -17.52 -30.01 11.41
C LEU A 549 -18.68 -30.61 10.60
N PRO A 550 -19.88 -30.75 11.19
CA PRO A 550 -21.10 -31.01 10.43
C PRO A 550 -21.28 -29.94 9.33
N PRO A 551 -21.84 -30.29 8.15
CA PRO A 551 -22.05 -29.32 7.07
C PRO A 551 -22.81 -28.08 7.51
N ALA A 552 -22.52 -26.94 6.89
CA ALA A 552 -23.22 -25.69 7.17
C ALA A 552 -24.74 -25.85 6.93
N GLY A 553 -25.55 -25.52 7.95
CA GLY A 553 -27.00 -25.74 7.95
C GLY A 553 -27.47 -26.99 8.73
N ALA A 554 -26.54 -27.83 9.21
CA ALA A 554 -26.87 -28.92 10.13
C ALA A 554 -27.35 -28.42 11.50
N PRO A 555 -28.12 -29.22 12.28
CA PRO A 555 -28.56 -28.82 13.61
C PRO A 555 -27.39 -28.37 14.50
N GLY A 556 -27.45 -27.11 14.97
CA GLY A 556 -26.41 -26.49 15.80
C GLY A 556 -25.25 -25.82 15.05
N ASN A 557 -25.18 -25.93 13.71
CA ASN A 557 -24.18 -25.28 12.87
C ASN A 557 -24.88 -24.45 11.78
N PRO A 558 -25.35 -23.24 12.10
CA PRO A 558 -26.02 -22.37 11.13
C PRO A 558 -25.06 -22.01 9.98
N ASP A 559 -25.60 -21.92 8.77
CA ASP A 559 -24.85 -21.45 7.62
C ASP A 559 -24.82 -19.93 7.58
N ASN A 560 -23.61 -19.37 7.65
CA ASN A 560 -23.36 -17.95 7.70
C ASN A 560 -22.75 -17.40 6.42
N SER A 561 -22.99 -18.03 5.26
CA SER A 561 -22.44 -17.60 3.96
C SER A 561 -22.85 -16.16 3.59
N TYR A 562 -24.09 -15.74 3.88
CA TYR A 562 -24.51 -14.36 3.65
C TYR A 562 -23.87 -13.34 4.60
N TYR A 563 -23.28 -13.80 5.72
CA TYR A 563 -22.51 -12.97 6.61
C TYR A 563 -21.04 -12.91 6.17
N HIS A 564 -20.40 -14.06 5.94
CA HIS A 564 -18.96 -14.16 5.70
C HIS A 564 -18.53 -14.12 4.22
N GLY A 565 -19.38 -14.57 3.29
CA GLY A 565 -18.95 -14.95 1.96
C GLY A 565 -17.88 -16.04 2.02
N VAL A 566 -16.79 -15.86 1.27
CA VAL A 566 -15.62 -16.76 1.27
C VAL A 566 -14.41 -16.25 2.07
N ARG A 567 -14.51 -15.06 2.67
CA ARG A 567 -13.40 -14.41 3.41
C ARG A 567 -13.52 -14.67 4.92
N ARG A 568 -12.43 -14.45 5.68
CA ARG A 568 -12.39 -14.82 7.11
C ARG A 568 -13.37 -13.99 7.94
N PHE A 569 -13.49 -12.72 7.59
CA PHE A 569 -14.42 -11.77 8.20
C PHE A 569 -15.19 -11.03 7.11
N PRO A 570 -16.46 -10.65 7.35
CA PRO A 570 -17.17 -9.75 6.45
C PRO A 570 -16.38 -8.45 6.30
N TYR A 571 -16.41 -7.83 5.14
CA TYR A 571 -15.94 -6.45 5.01
C TYR A 571 -16.85 -5.53 5.81
N SER A 572 -16.26 -4.69 6.65
CA SER A 572 -17.03 -3.76 7.49
C SER A 572 -16.14 -2.66 7.97
N ALA A 573 -16.65 -1.44 8.09
CA ALA A 573 -15.92 -0.35 8.73
C ALA A 573 -16.00 -0.39 10.27
N ASP A 574 -16.68 -1.39 10.84
CA ASP A 574 -16.71 -1.67 12.27
C ASP A 574 -15.62 -2.70 12.63
N MET A 575 -14.68 -2.30 13.47
CA MET A 575 -13.59 -3.19 13.93
C MET A 575 -14.09 -4.34 14.82
N THR A 576 -15.34 -4.30 15.31
CA THR A 576 -15.96 -5.45 16.00
C THR A 576 -16.55 -6.48 15.05
N VAL A 577 -16.74 -6.14 13.77
CA VAL A 577 -17.20 -7.06 12.71
C VAL A 577 -16.00 -7.55 11.90
N ASN A 578 -15.09 -6.63 11.55
CA ASN A 578 -13.86 -6.93 10.82
C ASN A 578 -12.65 -6.32 11.56
N PRO A 579 -11.92 -7.12 12.35
CA PRO A 579 -10.83 -6.61 13.18
C PRO A 579 -9.49 -6.49 12.42
N LEU A 580 -9.46 -6.80 11.13
CA LEU A 580 -8.23 -6.89 10.35
C LEU A 580 -7.57 -5.52 10.19
N SER A 581 -6.25 -5.55 10.20
CA SER A 581 -5.34 -4.41 10.14
C SER A 581 -4.01 -4.90 9.57
N LEU A 582 -3.15 -3.99 9.10
CA LEU A 582 -1.93 -4.29 8.35
C LEU A 582 -1.08 -5.44 8.92
N ARG A 583 -0.94 -5.59 10.24
CA ARG A 583 -0.15 -6.69 10.84
C ARG A 583 -0.66 -8.08 10.48
N HIS A 584 -1.97 -8.24 10.24
CA HIS A 584 -2.61 -9.52 10.01
C HIS A 584 -2.39 -10.07 8.58
N ILE A 585 -1.56 -9.40 7.77
CA ILE A 585 -1.00 -9.99 6.55
C ILE A 585 0.10 -11.01 6.87
N SER A 586 0.73 -10.91 8.04
CA SER A 586 1.91 -11.69 8.41
C SER A 586 1.55 -12.91 9.25
N ASP A 587 2.25 -14.03 9.03
CA ASP A 587 2.13 -15.23 9.86
C ASP A 587 2.67 -15.02 11.30
N GLU A 588 3.48 -13.98 11.53
CA GLU A 588 3.98 -13.60 12.86
C GLU A 588 2.86 -13.10 13.80
N HIS A 589 1.70 -12.72 13.24
CA HIS A 589 0.65 -12.01 13.95
C HIS A 589 -0.71 -12.72 13.83
N PRO A 590 -1.13 -13.54 14.80
CA PRO A 590 -2.40 -14.24 14.72
C PRO A 590 -3.60 -13.28 14.64
N THR A 591 -4.65 -13.68 13.92
CA THR A 591 -5.92 -12.96 13.92
C THR A 591 -6.56 -12.96 15.32
N PRO A 592 -7.36 -11.95 15.70
CA PRO A 592 -8.02 -11.91 17.00
C PRO A 592 -8.91 -13.14 17.25
N ALA A 593 -8.68 -13.83 18.36
CA ALA A 593 -9.32 -15.12 18.66
C ALA A 593 -10.79 -15.00 19.12
N ASN A 594 -11.26 -13.80 19.44
CA ASN A 594 -12.55 -13.55 20.08
C ASN A 594 -13.71 -13.29 19.10
N LEU A 595 -13.47 -13.36 17.78
CA LEU A 595 -14.51 -13.20 16.76
C LEU A 595 -14.63 -14.49 15.94
N PRO A 596 -15.86 -14.96 15.65
CA PRO A 596 -16.07 -16.07 14.74
C PRO A 596 -15.48 -15.73 13.37
N LYS A 597 -14.55 -16.56 12.90
CA LYS A 597 -13.97 -16.48 11.56
C LYS A 597 -14.53 -17.62 10.72
N PHE A 598 -14.75 -17.34 9.45
CA PHE A 598 -15.06 -18.39 8.47
C PHE A 598 -13.77 -18.96 7.91
N ASP A 599 -13.68 -20.29 7.81
CA ASP A 599 -12.47 -20.99 7.38
C ASP A 599 -12.62 -21.67 6.03
N TRP A 600 -12.83 -20.85 5.00
CA TRP A 600 -12.93 -21.34 3.63
C TRP A 600 -11.62 -22.00 3.17
N LYS A 601 -11.69 -23.27 2.76
CA LYS A 601 -10.59 -24.15 2.36
C LYS A 601 -9.40 -24.14 3.32
N LEU A 602 -9.65 -24.07 4.63
CA LEU A 602 -8.60 -24.00 5.67
C LEU A 602 -7.65 -22.80 5.52
N ARG A 603 -8.05 -21.75 4.80
CA ARG A 603 -7.23 -20.55 4.58
C ARG A 603 -6.95 -19.78 5.85
N SER A 604 -7.76 -19.95 6.90
CA SER A 604 -7.55 -19.29 8.19
C SER A 604 -6.30 -19.76 8.95
N LEU A 605 -5.63 -20.81 8.45
CA LEU A 605 -4.38 -21.34 8.97
C LEU A 605 -3.13 -20.52 8.56
N THR A 606 -3.24 -19.69 7.52
CA THR A 606 -2.11 -18.92 6.98
C THR A 606 -2.53 -17.48 6.67
N ASN A 607 -1.91 -16.51 7.33
CA ASN A 607 -2.15 -15.09 7.08
C ASN A 607 -1.43 -14.62 5.81
N ALA A 608 -0.21 -15.11 5.58
CA ALA A 608 0.64 -14.73 4.47
C ALA A 608 0.27 -15.42 3.14
N TYR A 609 -1.02 -15.65 2.91
CA TYR A 609 -1.52 -16.18 1.65
C TYR A 609 -2.24 -15.07 0.89
N ILE A 610 -2.18 -15.09 -0.46
CA ILE A 610 -2.63 -13.97 -1.29
C ILE A 610 -4.07 -13.53 -0.98
N HIS A 611 -4.97 -14.48 -0.71
CA HIS A 611 -6.37 -14.22 -0.40
C HIS A 611 -6.58 -13.68 1.02
N THR A 612 -5.84 -14.17 2.02
CA THR A 612 -5.96 -13.78 3.43
C THR A 612 -5.21 -12.49 3.75
N ALA A 613 -4.09 -12.25 3.09
CA ALA A 613 -3.41 -10.96 3.10
C ALA A 613 -4.17 -9.92 2.26
N GLY A 614 -4.87 -10.35 1.21
CA GLY A 614 -5.70 -9.49 0.36
C GLY A 614 -6.92 -8.91 1.06
N GLU A 615 -7.63 -9.68 1.90
CA GLU A 615 -8.77 -9.14 2.68
C GLU A 615 -8.36 -8.01 3.65
N VAL A 616 -7.10 -7.97 4.10
CA VAL A 616 -6.58 -6.85 4.91
C VAL A 616 -6.48 -5.58 4.07
N TRP A 617 -6.00 -5.70 2.81
CA TRP A 617 -5.94 -4.59 1.85
C TRP A 617 -7.34 -4.10 1.47
N ALA A 618 -8.24 -5.02 1.12
CA ALA A 618 -9.65 -4.71 0.82
C ALA A 618 -10.32 -3.97 1.99
N SER A 619 -10.08 -4.41 3.23
CA SER A 619 -10.60 -3.77 4.44
C SER A 619 -10.06 -2.34 4.64
N ALA A 620 -8.82 -2.09 4.23
CA ALA A 620 -8.21 -0.76 4.25
C ALA A 620 -8.77 0.17 3.16
N LEU A 621 -8.90 -0.32 1.92
CA LEU A 621 -9.56 0.39 0.83
C LEU A 621 -11.03 0.70 1.16
N TRP A 622 -11.77 -0.27 1.72
CA TRP A 622 -13.14 -0.07 2.19
C TRP A 622 -13.22 1.07 3.21
N GLN A 623 -12.34 1.08 4.21
CA GLN A 623 -12.32 2.15 5.21
C GLN A 623 -11.98 3.52 4.59
N CYS A 624 -11.02 3.55 3.65
CA CYS A 624 -10.67 4.75 2.89
C CYS A 624 -11.88 5.29 2.10
N ALA A 625 -12.49 4.45 1.26
CA ALA A 625 -13.62 4.82 0.41
C ALA A 625 -14.84 5.23 1.23
N ARG A 626 -15.16 4.46 2.27
CA ARG A 626 -16.24 4.77 3.20
C ARG A 626 -16.07 6.16 3.80
N ASN A 627 -14.87 6.55 4.24
CA ASN A 627 -14.66 7.85 4.87
C ASN A 627 -14.95 9.00 3.88
N VAL A 628 -14.60 8.81 2.60
CA VAL A 628 -14.90 9.76 1.52
C VAL A 628 -16.41 9.83 1.26
N ILE A 629 -17.05 8.70 1.01
CA ILE A 629 -18.48 8.60 0.66
C ILE A 629 -19.38 9.07 1.82
N ALA A 630 -19.03 8.70 3.06
CA ALA A 630 -19.76 9.10 4.26
C ALA A 630 -19.68 10.60 4.56
N ALA A 631 -18.77 11.34 3.94
CA ALA A 631 -18.71 12.79 4.08
C ALA A 631 -19.66 13.52 3.12
N GLN A 632 -20.12 12.86 2.07
CA GLN A 632 -21.02 13.43 1.06
C GLN A 632 -22.49 13.11 1.39
N PRO A 633 -23.45 13.94 0.97
CA PRO A 633 -24.87 13.63 1.14
C PRO A 633 -25.28 12.37 0.35
N ALA A 634 -26.33 11.68 0.79
CA ALA A 634 -26.73 10.39 0.21
C ALA A 634 -27.02 10.45 -1.31
N HIS A 635 -27.59 11.56 -1.81
CA HIS A 635 -27.86 11.73 -3.24
C HIS A 635 -26.59 11.81 -4.10
N ALA A 636 -25.42 12.07 -3.50
CA ALA A 636 -24.14 12.11 -4.17
C ALA A 636 -23.39 10.76 -4.12
N PHE A 637 -24.02 9.69 -3.60
CA PHE A 637 -23.38 8.39 -3.41
C PHE A 637 -22.75 7.85 -4.70
N ALA A 638 -23.51 7.73 -5.79
CA ALA A 638 -23.01 7.17 -7.04
C ALA A 638 -21.83 7.97 -7.60
N ALA A 639 -21.98 9.29 -7.73
CA ALA A 639 -20.92 10.16 -8.22
C ALA A 639 -19.65 10.11 -7.34
N THR A 640 -19.81 10.02 -6.02
CA THR A 640 -18.66 9.93 -5.10
C THR A 640 -18.00 8.55 -5.14
N ARG A 641 -18.81 7.48 -5.22
CA ARG A 641 -18.34 6.10 -5.41
C ARG A 641 -17.51 6.01 -6.69
N ASP A 642 -18.03 6.55 -7.78
CA ASP A 642 -17.38 6.51 -9.09
C ASP A 642 -16.09 7.34 -9.06
N ARG A 643 -16.09 8.53 -8.44
CA ARG A 643 -14.85 9.30 -8.24
C ARG A 643 -13.80 8.54 -7.44
N VAL A 644 -14.19 7.89 -6.34
CA VAL A 644 -13.26 7.09 -5.53
C VAL A 644 -12.71 5.91 -6.33
N MET A 645 -13.57 5.20 -7.07
CA MET A 645 -13.13 4.09 -7.93
C MET A 645 -12.19 4.56 -9.04
N SER A 646 -12.49 5.68 -9.70
CA SER A 646 -11.60 6.27 -10.71
C SER A 646 -10.22 6.60 -10.13
N ASN A 647 -10.16 7.16 -8.91
CA ASN A 647 -8.91 7.40 -8.20
C ASN A 647 -8.17 6.10 -7.83
N VAL A 648 -8.89 5.02 -7.50
CA VAL A 648 -8.26 3.71 -7.26
C VAL A 648 -7.66 3.15 -8.55
N LEU A 649 -8.35 3.24 -9.70
CA LEU A 649 -7.81 2.83 -10.99
C LEU A 649 -6.58 3.65 -11.40
N ALA A 650 -6.62 4.97 -11.19
CA ALA A 650 -5.45 5.82 -11.37
C ALA A 650 -4.31 5.42 -10.43
N GLY A 651 -4.62 5.04 -9.18
CA GLY A 651 -3.67 4.48 -8.24
C GLY A 651 -3.03 3.18 -8.75
N LEU A 652 -3.82 2.25 -9.29
CA LEU A 652 -3.31 1.02 -9.90
C LEU A 652 -2.33 1.30 -11.05
N ALA A 653 -2.66 2.26 -11.93
CA ALA A 653 -1.77 2.67 -13.01
C ALA A 653 -0.47 3.34 -12.52
N LEU A 654 -0.42 3.80 -11.26
CA LEU A 654 0.76 4.34 -10.59
C LEU A 654 1.54 3.30 -9.78
N PHE A 655 1.03 2.06 -9.66
CA PHE A 655 1.76 1.01 -8.95
C PHE A 655 3.11 0.77 -9.65
N PRO A 656 4.22 0.65 -8.90
CA PRO A 656 5.43 0.04 -9.46
C PRO A 656 5.12 -1.42 -9.87
N SER A 657 5.99 -2.03 -10.68
CA SER A 657 5.78 -3.39 -11.20
C SER A 657 5.64 -4.48 -10.12
N ASP A 658 6.20 -4.27 -8.93
CA ASP A 658 6.10 -5.20 -7.80
C ASP A 658 5.93 -4.39 -6.50
N PRO A 659 4.72 -3.85 -6.25
CA PRO A 659 4.49 -2.89 -5.18
C PRO A 659 4.43 -3.59 -3.82
N THR A 660 5.06 -2.95 -2.83
CA THR A 660 4.75 -3.26 -1.43
C THR A 660 3.42 -2.63 -1.00
N TYR A 661 2.83 -3.12 0.09
CA TYR A 661 1.58 -2.57 0.64
C TYR A 661 1.62 -1.04 0.89
N THR A 662 2.76 -0.50 1.33
CA THR A 662 2.90 0.95 1.58
C THR A 662 3.06 1.74 0.28
N GLN A 663 3.74 1.19 -0.73
CA GLN A 663 3.80 1.80 -2.06
C GLN A 663 2.42 1.83 -2.74
N ALA A 664 1.66 0.72 -2.65
CA ALA A 664 0.30 0.65 -3.16
C ALA A 664 -0.63 1.68 -2.48
N ARG A 665 -0.55 1.79 -1.15
CA ARG A 665 -1.26 2.84 -0.38
C ARG A 665 -0.91 4.23 -0.90
N ASP A 666 0.38 4.52 -1.05
CA ASP A 666 0.84 5.85 -1.44
C ASP A 666 0.39 6.20 -2.87
N ALA A 667 0.42 5.24 -3.80
CA ALA A 667 -0.10 5.42 -5.16
C ALA A 667 -1.59 5.79 -5.18
N VAL A 668 -2.43 5.07 -4.42
CA VAL A 668 -3.86 5.40 -4.29
C VAL A 668 -4.03 6.79 -3.66
N LEU A 669 -3.30 7.09 -2.58
CA LEU A 669 -3.37 8.39 -1.93
C LEU A 669 -2.90 9.54 -2.83
N PHE A 670 -1.91 9.33 -3.68
CA PHE A 670 -1.45 10.32 -4.65
C PHE A 670 -2.53 10.62 -5.70
N ALA A 671 -3.20 9.59 -6.22
CA ALA A 671 -4.31 9.77 -7.14
C ALA A 671 -5.43 10.59 -6.51
N LEU A 672 -5.90 10.20 -5.31
CA LEU A 672 -6.93 10.96 -4.60
C LEU A 672 -6.50 12.41 -4.31
N ARG A 673 -5.23 12.66 -3.97
CA ARG A 673 -4.74 14.01 -3.70
C ARG A 673 -4.70 14.89 -4.93
N ALA A 674 -4.38 14.31 -6.08
CA ALA A 674 -4.37 15.01 -7.36
C ALA A 674 -5.78 15.47 -7.76
N ASP A 675 -6.81 14.72 -7.38
CA ASP A 675 -8.22 15.02 -7.65
C ASP A 675 -8.85 15.93 -6.57
N ASP A 676 -8.86 15.52 -5.30
CA ASP A 676 -9.43 16.27 -4.18
C ASP A 676 -8.64 16.07 -2.86
N GLU A 677 -8.06 17.17 -2.35
CA GLU A 677 -7.28 17.18 -1.10
C GLU A 677 -8.12 16.79 0.14
N GLY A 678 -9.43 17.02 0.13
CA GLY A 678 -10.34 16.59 1.18
C GLY A 678 -10.56 15.09 1.17
N ASP A 679 -10.78 14.49 0.00
CA ASP A 679 -10.94 13.05 -0.15
C ASP A 679 -9.65 12.31 0.23
N TYR A 680 -8.49 12.84 -0.20
CA TYR A 680 -7.18 12.36 0.22
C TYR A 680 -7.06 12.27 1.76
N ARG A 681 -7.41 13.34 2.49
CA ARG A 681 -7.33 13.34 3.97
C ARG A 681 -8.24 12.30 4.61
N ARG A 682 -9.45 12.12 4.07
CA ARG A 682 -10.43 11.15 4.58
C ARG A 682 -10.00 9.71 4.31
N CYS A 683 -9.53 9.45 3.10
CA CYS A 683 -9.01 8.14 2.71
C CYS A 683 -7.78 7.77 3.53
N ARG A 684 -6.85 8.71 3.69
CA ARG A 684 -5.65 8.55 4.53
C ARG A 684 -5.97 8.22 5.98
N ALA A 685 -6.94 8.90 6.58
CA ALA A 685 -7.42 8.57 7.92
C ALA A 685 -8.02 7.15 7.97
N GLY A 686 -8.64 6.68 6.88
CA GLY A 686 -9.15 5.32 6.75
C GLY A 686 -8.05 4.26 6.71
N PHE A 687 -6.99 4.51 5.91
CA PHE A 687 -5.78 3.69 5.93
C PHE A 687 -5.15 3.64 7.33
N ALA A 688 -4.96 4.80 7.98
CA ALA A 688 -4.40 4.87 9.32
C ALA A 688 -5.22 4.08 10.36
N ALA A 689 -6.55 4.12 10.30
CA ALA A 689 -7.42 3.34 11.17
C ALA A 689 -7.19 1.81 11.03
N ARG A 690 -6.68 1.37 9.88
CA ARG A 690 -6.36 -0.02 9.53
C ARG A 690 -4.87 -0.37 9.67
N GLY A 691 -4.07 0.48 10.30
CA GLY A 691 -2.63 0.24 10.52
C GLY A 691 -1.73 0.67 9.36
N PHE A 692 -2.29 1.27 8.30
CA PHE A 692 -1.57 1.78 7.13
C PHE A 692 -1.17 3.27 7.26
N GLY A 693 -0.99 3.77 8.48
CA GLY A 693 -0.59 5.16 8.75
C GLY A 693 0.84 5.48 8.27
N ALA A 694 1.26 6.74 8.39
CA ALA A 694 2.49 7.23 7.76
C ALA A 694 3.77 6.46 8.17
N GLY A 695 3.85 5.98 9.41
CA GLY A 695 4.98 5.21 9.92
C GLY A 695 4.90 3.71 9.65
N ALA A 696 3.91 3.24 8.88
CA ALA A 696 3.77 1.84 8.57
C ALA A 696 4.92 1.37 7.68
N ILE A 697 5.42 0.15 7.93
CA ILE A 697 6.48 -0.48 7.17
C ILE A 697 5.91 -1.78 6.59
N ALA A 698 5.92 -1.89 5.27
CA ALA A 698 5.59 -3.14 4.60
C ALA A 698 6.75 -4.13 4.76
N PRO A 699 6.47 -5.45 4.72
CA PRO A 699 7.50 -6.48 4.63
C PRO A 699 8.43 -6.26 3.43
N ASP A 700 9.59 -6.93 3.46
CA ASP A 700 10.44 -7.04 2.28
C ASP A 700 9.62 -7.50 1.07
N ALA A 701 9.84 -6.88 -0.09
CA ALA A 701 9.04 -7.13 -1.29
C ALA A 701 9.00 -8.63 -1.68
N ARG A 702 10.05 -9.41 -1.36
CA ARG A 702 10.15 -10.83 -1.67
C ARG A 702 9.88 -11.76 -0.49
N SER A 703 9.42 -11.23 0.64
CA SER A 703 8.97 -12.04 1.78
C SER A 703 7.74 -12.87 1.39
N VAL A 704 7.80 -14.17 1.70
CA VAL A 704 6.72 -15.15 1.43
C VAL A 704 5.79 -15.34 2.63
N ASP A 705 6.28 -15.06 3.83
CA ASP A 705 5.59 -15.12 5.12
C ASP A 705 5.12 -13.73 5.62
N LEU A 706 5.42 -12.70 4.82
CA LEU A 706 5.13 -11.29 5.09
C LEU A 706 5.63 -10.83 6.47
N ALA A 707 6.75 -11.38 6.94
CA ALA A 707 7.38 -11.06 8.22
C ALA A 707 7.96 -9.63 8.28
N GLY A 708 8.07 -9.07 9.49
CA GLY A 708 8.65 -7.75 9.72
C GLY A 708 7.73 -6.57 9.39
N VAL A 709 6.43 -6.82 9.19
CA VAL A 709 5.41 -5.77 9.04
C VAL A 709 5.32 -4.91 10.30
N VAL A 710 5.25 -3.58 10.13
CA VAL A 710 5.04 -2.64 11.24
C VAL A 710 3.82 -1.78 10.96
N GLU A 711 2.85 -1.77 11.88
CA GLU A 711 1.68 -0.90 11.77
C GLU A 711 1.96 0.51 12.24
N SER A 712 1.26 1.47 11.65
CA SER A 712 1.12 2.81 12.20
C SER A 712 -0.32 3.27 12.11
N ARG A 713 -0.78 4.00 13.13
CA ARG A 713 -2.13 4.59 13.15
C ARG A 713 -2.12 6.12 13.04
N THR A 714 -0.97 6.70 12.68
CA THR A 714 -0.87 8.14 12.45
C THR A 714 -1.42 8.50 11.07
N ASP A 715 -2.43 9.36 11.05
CA ASP A 715 -2.93 10.01 9.84
C ASP A 715 -2.31 11.41 9.67
N ALA A 716 -1.25 11.73 10.41
CA ALA A 716 -0.63 13.04 10.37
C ALA A 716 0.03 13.29 9.00
N GLU A 717 -0.35 14.41 8.36
CA GLU A 717 0.34 14.86 7.14
C GLU A 717 1.81 15.16 7.43
N HIS A 718 2.07 15.86 8.53
CA HIS A 718 3.39 16.30 8.95
C HIS A 718 3.58 15.87 10.39
N ALA A 719 4.60 15.08 10.65
CA ALA A 719 4.97 14.69 12.01
C ALA A 719 6.47 14.41 12.07
N LEU A 720 7.08 14.83 13.18
CA LEU A 720 8.49 14.60 13.48
C LEU A 720 8.55 13.97 14.87
N ASP A 721 9.49 13.05 15.05
CA ASP A 721 9.80 12.44 16.34
C ASP A 721 11.31 12.42 16.59
N ILE A 722 11.73 12.45 17.86
CA ILE A 722 13.12 12.30 18.29
C ILE A 722 13.34 10.86 18.77
N VAL A 723 13.82 10.02 17.88
CA VAL A 723 13.98 8.58 18.11
C VAL A 723 15.31 8.21 18.77
N GLY A 724 16.30 9.09 18.75
CA GLY A 724 17.61 8.85 19.38
C GLY A 724 18.26 10.12 19.90
N VAL A 725 18.90 10.03 21.06
CA VAL A 725 19.78 11.06 21.62
C VAL A 725 20.97 10.36 22.26
N ALA A 726 22.18 10.70 21.87
CA ALA A 726 23.40 10.14 22.43
C ALA A 726 24.45 11.24 22.64
N LEU A 727 25.18 11.19 23.75
CA LEU A 727 26.36 12.01 23.96
C LEU A 727 27.58 11.13 23.75
N VAL A 728 28.43 11.50 22.80
CA VAL A 728 29.63 10.76 22.40
C VAL A 728 30.85 11.61 22.71
N GLU A 729 31.82 11.08 23.43
CA GLU A 729 33.11 11.74 23.62
C GLU A 729 33.88 11.74 22.29
N THR A 730 34.42 12.89 21.88
CA THR A 730 35.13 13.04 20.59
C THR A 730 36.61 13.37 20.73
N ALA A 731 37.02 13.92 21.88
CA ALA A 731 38.42 14.07 22.25
C ALA A 731 38.53 14.17 23.78
N GLY A 732 39.34 13.29 24.37
CA GLY A 732 39.44 13.07 25.80
C GLY A 732 40.15 11.75 26.11
N ASP A 733 39.86 11.14 27.25
CA ASP A 733 40.46 9.89 27.70
C ASP A 733 39.72 8.59 27.32
N GLY A 734 38.56 8.71 26.65
CA GLY A 734 37.83 7.58 26.05
C GLY A 734 37.00 6.76 27.03
N ASP A 735 36.71 7.26 28.22
CA ASP A 735 35.91 6.57 29.23
C ASP A 735 34.38 6.65 28.98
N GLY A 736 33.96 7.45 27.99
CA GLY A 736 32.56 7.64 27.61
C GLY A 736 31.79 8.63 28.49
N ILE A 737 32.47 9.34 29.39
CA ILE A 737 31.95 10.40 30.25
C ILE A 737 32.61 11.71 29.82
N LEU A 738 31.83 12.67 29.34
CA LEU A 738 32.42 13.92 28.87
C LEU A 738 32.97 14.75 30.04
N ASP A 739 34.29 14.94 30.09
CA ASP A 739 34.98 15.64 31.18
C ASP A 739 35.26 17.13 30.95
N ARG A 740 35.69 17.82 32.02
CA ARG A 740 36.06 19.24 31.93
C ARG A 740 37.35 19.45 31.12
N GLY A 741 37.16 20.03 29.94
CA GLY A 741 38.25 20.31 28.99
C GLY A 741 38.29 19.33 27.83
N GLU A 742 37.40 18.34 27.84
CA GLU A 742 37.14 17.46 26.73
C GLU A 742 36.07 18.03 25.81
N THR A 743 36.01 17.48 24.61
CA THR A 743 34.99 17.82 23.62
C THR A 743 34.21 16.58 23.25
N GLY A 744 32.89 16.70 23.25
CA GLY A 744 31.97 15.66 22.84
C GLY A 744 31.05 16.12 21.71
N ARG A 745 30.22 15.19 21.26
CA ARG A 745 29.21 15.37 20.22
C ARG A 745 27.88 14.83 20.72
N LEU A 746 26.88 15.68 20.78
CA LEU A 746 25.49 15.29 21.04
C LEU A 746 24.82 14.95 19.71
N ASP A 747 24.57 13.67 19.49
CA ASP A 747 23.87 13.15 18.32
C ASP A 747 22.37 13.06 18.61
N VAL A 748 21.56 13.75 17.80
CA VAL A 748 20.09 13.73 17.86
C VAL A 748 19.54 13.15 16.57
N THR A 749 18.85 12.01 16.66
CA THR A 749 18.24 11.34 15.52
C THR A 749 16.75 11.64 15.47
N LEU A 750 16.29 12.30 14.40
CA LEU A 750 14.86 12.42 14.09
C LEU A 750 14.40 11.30 13.19
N GLN A 751 13.09 11.06 13.26
CA GLN A 751 12.34 10.34 12.26
C GLN A 751 11.17 11.18 11.79
N ASN A 752 10.96 11.28 10.48
CA ASN A 752 9.70 11.81 9.95
C ASN A 752 8.63 10.72 10.05
N THR A 753 7.58 11.00 10.82
CA THR A 753 6.47 10.10 11.08
C THR A 753 5.17 10.56 10.41
N GLY A 754 5.24 11.50 9.46
CA GLY A 754 4.13 12.01 8.66
C GLY A 754 4.20 11.58 7.18
N PHE A 755 3.11 11.82 6.45
CA PHE A 755 2.97 11.47 5.02
C PHE A 755 3.71 12.43 4.06
N SER A 756 4.11 13.61 4.52
CA SER A 756 4.83 14.61 3.73
C SER A 756 6.25 14.81 4.23
N ASN A 757 7.14 15.31 3.36
CA ASN A 757 8.47 15.74 3.74
C ASN A 757 8.41 16.77 4.87
N ALA A 758 9.22 16.57 5.90
CA ALA A 758 9.44 17.55 6.96
C ALA A 758 10.78 18.26 6.75
N THR A 759 10.82 19.58 6.91
CA THR A 759 12.05 20.36 6.80
C THR A 759 12.50 20.80 8.19
N ALA A 760 13.18 19.90 8.89
CA ALA A 760 13.44 20.07 10.31
C ALA A 760 14.55 21.10 10.59
N GLN A 761 14.27 22.04 11.49
CA GLN A 761 15.26 22.78 12.29
C GLN A 761 15.29 22.20 13.70
N PHE A 762 16.45 22.30 14.33
CA PHE A 762 16.75 21.62 15.57
C PHE A 762 17.40 22.57 16.55
N ALA A 763 16.88 22.59 17.78
CA ALA A 763 17.51 23.27 18.88
C ALA A 763 17.71 22.30 20.05
N ALA A 764 18.93 22.21 20.55
CA ALA A 764 19.25 21.58 21.83
C ALA A 764 19.68 22.68 22.79
N ALA A 765 18.99 22.78 23.93
CA ALA A 765 19.26 23.82 24.93
C ALA A 765 19.62 23.20 26.29
N PRO A 766 20.62 23.76 26.99
CA PRO A 766 20.88 23.43 28.38
C PRO A 766 19.74 23.82 29.31
N TYR A 767 19.45 22.97 30.29
CA TYR A 767 18.54 23.35 31.39
C TYR A 767 19.20 24.31 32.40
N LEU A 768 20.53 24.24 32.56
CA LEU A 768 21.30 25.00 33.55
C LEU A 768 22.69 25.36 32.98
N GLY A 769 23.13 26.62 33.11
CA GLY A 769 24.30 27.22 32.42
C GLY A 769 25.70 26.73 32.83
N GLY A 770 25.91 25.42 32.89
CA GLY A 770 27.17 24.75 33.24
C GLY A 770 27.93 24.11 32.07
N TYR A 771 27.59 24.41 30.82
CA TYR A 771 28.26 23.89 29.64
C TYR A 771 28.07 24.80 28.42
N SER A 772 28.89 24.60 27.38
CA SER A 772 28.72 25.23 26.07
C SER A 772 28.43 24.20 25.00
N LEU A 773 27.33 24.40 24.30
CA LEU A 773 27.11 23.83 22.97
C LEU A 773 27.66 24.84 21.95
N SER A 774 28.51 24.37 21.03
CA SER A 774 29.03 25.19 19.94
C SER A 774 28.79 24.49 18.60
N GLY A 775 28.63 25.28 17.54
CA GLY A 775 27.83 24.87 16.37
C GLY A 775 26.39 25.30 16.63
N ASN A 776 25.97 26.42 16.02
CA ASN A 776 24.76 27.17 16.33
C ASN A 776 23.55 26.26 16.63
N GLY A 777 22.80 26.56 17.69
CA GLY A 777 21.61 25.83 18.15
C GLY A 777 20.40 25.82 17.20
N LEU A 778 20.65 25.93 15.90
CA LEU A 778 19.79 25.71 14.75
C LEU A 778 20.66 25.12 13.63
N ALA A 779 20.48 23.84 13.31
CA ALA A 779 21.04 23.27 12.08
C ALA A 779 20.28 23.81 10.85
N ASP A 780 20.95 23.84 9.69
CA ASP A 780 20.29 24.20 8.43
C ASP A 780 19.06 23.32 8.21
N PRO A 781 17.97 23.84 7.61
CA PRO A 781 16.78 23.05 7.33
C PRO A 781 17.16 21.85 6.45
N VAL A 782 16.99 20.63 6.97
CA VAL A 782 17.23 19.39 6.21
C VAL A 782 15.88 18.76 5.90
N ALA A 783 15.65 18.46 4.62
CA ALA A 783 14.49 17.68 4.20
C ALA A 783 14.64 16.23 4.69
N ILE A 784 13.64 15.76 5.43
CA ILE A 784 13.53 14.39 5.91
C ILE A 784 12.29 13.78 5.22
N PRO A 785 12.47 12.87 4.24
CA PRO A 785 11.37 12.16 3.62
C PRO A 785 10.56 11.33 4.64
N PRO A 786 9.28 11.01 4.36
CA PRO A 786 8.48 10.11 5.19
C PRO A 786 9.22 8.82 5.57
N GLY A 787 9.15 8.43 6.84
CA GLY A 787 9.81 7.24 7.38
C GLY A 787 11.34 7.35 7.54
N ALA A 788 11.99 8.31 6.88
CA ALA A 788 13.43 8.46 6.93
C ALA A 788 13.89 8.97 8.31
N ARG A 789 15.11 8.56 8.68
CA ARG A 789 15.81 9.04 9.86
C ARG A 789 16.94 9.97 9.47
N ARG A 790 17.19 10.99 10.29
CA ARG A 790 18.32 11.90 10.12
C ARG A 790 18.93 12.20 11.47
N THR A 791 20.23 11.97 11.59
CA THR A 791 21.02 12.36 12.76
C THR A 791 21.65 13.73 12.53
N VAL A 792 21.49 14.62 13.50
CA VAL A 792 22.12 15.94 13.57
C VAL A 792 23.01 15.95 14.80
N ALA A 793 24.24 16.42 14.63
CA ALA A 793 25.26 16.43 15.65
C ALA A 793 25.54 17.85 16.13
N PHE A 794 25.64 18.06 17.44
CA PHE A 794 26.06 19.30 18.07
C PHE A 794 27.36 19.10 18.83
N SER A 795 28.32 20.01 18.76
CA SER A 795 29.51 19.91 19.61
C SER A 795 29.15 20.33 21.03
N ALA A 796 29.50 19.49 22.00
CA ALA A 796 29.25 19.68 23.42
C ALA A 796 30.57 19.79 24.19
N SER A 797 30.61 20.67 25.18
CA SER A 797 31.77 20.85 26.07
C SER A 797 31.30 21.25 27.46
N VAL A 798 31.85 20.63 28.51
CA VAL A 798 31.47 20.90 29.90
C VAL A 798 32.24 22.12 30.42
N THR A 799 31.53 23.10 30.99
CA THR A 799 32.14 24.34 31.53
C THR A 799 31.98 24.50 33.05
N SER A 800 31.16 23.64 33.68
CA SER A 800 30.87 23.58 35.12
C SER A 800 32.10 23.18 35.96
N ARG A 801 32.05 23.46 37.27
CA ARG A 801 33.13 23.22 38.25
C ARG A 801 32.77 22.24 39.38
N THR A 802 31.64 21.56 39.33
CA THR A 802 31.11 20.78 40.46
C THR A 802 30.91 19.31 40.12
N GLY A 803 31.97 18.50 40.21
CA GLY A 803 31.96 17.02 40.29
C GLY A 803 31.13 16.25 39.25
N ARG A 804 30.95 14.95 39.49
CA ARG A 804 30.07 14.06 38.72
C ARG A 804 28.62 14.55 38.78
N ALA A 805 28.00 14.77 37.61
CA ALA A 805 26.66 15.33 37.49
C ALA A 805 25.86 14.72 36.34
N ASN A 806 24.54 14.72 36.45
CA ASN A 806 23.63 14.42 35.35
C ASN A 806 23.28 15.72 34.61
N LEU A 807 23.57 15.79 33.31
CA LEU A 807 23.26 16.94 32.45
C LEU A 807 21.94 16.74 31.72
N PRO A 808 20.87 17.43 32.13
CA PRO A 808 19.63 17.47 31.36
C PRO A 808 19.78 18.37 30.11
N PHE A 809 19.29 17.84 28.99
CA PHE A 809 19.09 18.55 27.72
C PHE A 809 17.60 18.59 27.40
N ALA A 810 17.12 19.76 26.98
CA ALA A 810 15.83 19.89 26.31
C ALA A 810 16.09 19.97 24.80
N ILE A 811 15.56 19.01 24.06
CA ILE A 811 15.75 18.90 22.60
C ILE A 811 14.43 19.17 21.94
N VAL A 812 14.41 20.17 21.07
CA VAL A 812 13.26 20.57 20.27
C VAL A 812 13.62 20.44 18.80
N ALA A 813 12.78 19.72 18.07
CA ALA A 813 12.82 19.71 16.61
C ALA A 813 11.51 20.30 16.07
N LEU A 814 11.60 21.22 15.12
CA LEU A 814 10.45 21.87 14.49
C LEU A 814 10.59 21.79 12.97
N ASP A 815 9.49 21.56 12.26
CA ASP A 815 9.47 21.78 10.82
C ASP A 815 9.47 23.29 10.51
N THR A 816 10.49 23.77 9.82
CA THR A 816 10.63 25.18 9.44
C THR A 816 9.53 25.67 8.51
N ALA A 817 9.01 24.79 7.66
CA ALA A 817 7.89 25.12 6.79
C ALA A 817 6.57 25.17 7.58
N ARG A 818 6.49 24.48 8.72
CA ARG A 818 5.28 24.31 9.54
C ARG A 818 5.65 24.25 11.03
N PRO A 819 5.91 25.41 11.68
CA PRO A 819 6.51 25.47 13.02
C PRO A 819 5.68 24.87 14.17
N TRP A 820 4.45 24.46 13.91
CA TRP A 820 3.59 23.73 14.85
C TRP A 820 3.76 22.21 14.78
N VAL A 821 4.49 21.70 13.77
CA VAL A 821 4.91 20.31 13.65
C VAL A 821 6.27 20.19 14.34
N GLY A 822 6.33 19.48 15.45
CA GLY A 822 7.58 19.33 16.19
C GLY A 822 7.59 18.23 17.22
N ALA A 823 8.79 17.92 17.69
CA ALA A 823 9.07 16.95 18.73
C ALA A 823 9.81 17.62 19.88
N LEU A 824 9.50 17.20 21.10
CA LEU A 824 10.21 17.61 22.31
C LEU A 824 10.66 16.35 23.05
N LYS A 825 11.95 16.28 23.40
CA LYS A 825 12.50 15.20 24.22
C LYS A 825 13.46 15.76 25.27
N ASN A 826 13.29 15.30 26.50
CA ASN A 826 14.26 15.52 27.56
C ASN A 826 15.21 14.32 27.60
N ALA A 827 16.51 14.58 27.64
CA ALA A 827 17.55 13.57 27.81
C ALA A 827 18.49 13.98 28.93
N SER A 828 19.12 13.02 29.61
CA SER A 828 20.12 13.31 30.63
C SER A 828 21.33 12.41 30.45
N PHE A 829 22.52 12.99 30.50
CA PHE A 829 23.77 12.26 30.36
C PHE A 829 24.65 12.50 31.57
N LEU A 830 25.31 11.44 32.04
CA LEU A 830 26.31 11.56 33.09
C LEU A 830 27.55 12.26 32.52
N VAL A 831 28.06 13.25 33.25
CA VAL A 831 29.33 13.94 32.95
C VAL A 831 30.15 14.09 34.21
N ASN A 832 31.44 14.40 34.04
CA ASN A 832 32.32 14.74 35.14
C ASN A 832 33.05 16.07 34.85
N ALA A 833 33.48 16.77 35.91
CA ALA A 833 34.01 18.13 35.82
C ALA A 833 35.26 18.37 36.68
N ASP A 834 35.77 17.34 37.36
CA ASP A 834 37.06 17.39 38.01
C ASP A 834 38.19 17.06 37.01
N ARG A 835 39.36 17.66 37.21
CA ARG A 835 40.59 17.33 36.45
C ARG A 835 41.41 16.25 37.14
N VAL A 836 40.85 15.63 38.17
CA VAL A 836 41.61 14.79 39.08
C VAL A 836 41.52 13.37 38.56
N ARG A 837 42.43 13.06 37.64
CA ARG A 837 43.04 11.74 37.64
C ARG A 837 43.42 11.46 39.10
N ASP A 838 43.01 10.33 39.65
CA ASP A 838 43.17 9.94 41.07
C ASP A 838 44.66 9.62 41.39
N VAL A 839 45.61 10.46 40.94
CA VAL A 839 47.08 10.24 40.92
C VAL A 839 47.73 10.51 42.27
N ALA A 840 46.98 10.90 43.31
CA ALA A 840 47.58 11.26 44.59
C ALA A 840 48.11 10.05 45.39
N VAL A 841 47.84 8.81 44.96
CA VAL A 841 48.17 7.59 45.73
C VAL A 841 49.34 6.77 45.13
N ASP A 842 49.87 7.12 43.95
CA ASP A 842 50.78 6.22 43.21
C ASP A 842 52.28 6.53 43.31
N ALA A 843 52.69 7.52 44.11
CA ALA A 843 54.11 7.88 44.20
C ALA A 843 54.90 7.15 45.31
N ALA A 844 54.29 6.26 46.11
CA ALA A 844 54.96 5.64 47.26
C ALA A 844 54.84 4.11 47.36
N ALA A 845 54.38 3.42 46.31
CA ALA A 845 54.30 1.96 46.30
C ALA A 845 55.08 1.38 45.10
N SER A 846 56.39 1.63 45.06
CA SER A 846 57.29 0.79 44.27
C SER A 846 57.65 -0.48 45.06
N ASP A 847 57.63 -1.60 44.34
CA ASP A 847 58.16 -2.93 44.68
C ASP A 847 57.24 -3.89 45.43
N ALA A 848 56.20 -4.38 44.73
CA ALA A 848 55.87 -5.81 44.66
C ALA A 848 54.93 -6.09 43.48
N THR A 849 55.51 -6.43 42.33
CA THR A 849 54.81 -7.18 41.28
C THR A 849 54.24 -8.49 41.85
N PHE A 850 52.95 -8.72 41.61
CA PHE A 850 52.19 -9.98 41.78
C PHE A 850 52.96 -11.19 42.33
N ALA A 851 52.68 -11.57 43.56
CA ALA A 851 52.98 -12.90 44.06
C ALA A 851 51.68 -13.69 44.28
N VAL A 852 51.33 -14.54 43.30
CA VAL A 852 50.85 -15.95 43.33
C VAL A 852 49.90 -16.47 44.46
N ASP A 853 49.53 -15.70 45.49
CA ASP A 853 49.04 -16.24 46.78
C ASP A 853 47.55 -16.04 47.09
N TRP A 854 46.81 -15.31 46.25
CA TRP A 854 45.36 -15.13 46.43
C TRP A 854 44.56 -16.00 45.47
N THR A 855 43.77 -16.92 46.04
CA THR A 855 43.06 -17.95 45.28
C THR A 855 41.56 -17.65 45.25
N PRO A 856 40.98 -17.38 44.06
CA PRO A 856 39.54 -17.33 43.88
C PRO A 856 38.92 -18.70 44.16
N GLY A 857 37.73 -18.69 44.76
CA GLY A 857 36.98 -19.90 45.05
C GLY A 857 35.51 -19.58 45.30
N PHE A 858 34.80 -20.58 45.82
CA PHE A 858 33.40 -20.45 46.19
C PHE A 858 33.23 -20.72 47.68
N GLY A 859 32.26 -20.02 48.27
CA GLY A 859 31.81 -20.29 49.62
C GLY A 859 31.11 -21.66 49.74
N PRO A 860 30.92 -22.17 50.96
CA PRO A 860 30.35 -23.51 51.21
C PRO A 860 28.89 -23.69 50.76
N ARG A 861 28.23 -22.64 50.25
CA ARG A 861 26.83 -22.63 49.81
C ARG A 861 26.64 -22.78 48.30
N THR A 862 27.70 -22.76 47.51
CA THR A 862 27.64 -22.86 46.04
C THR A 862 27.93 -24.31 45.61
N ASN A 863 27.06 -24.92 44.80
CA ASN A 863 27.23 -26.31 44.35
C ASN A 863 28.37 -26.42 43.31
N PRO A 864 29.45 -27.19 43.59
CA PRO A 864 30.59 -27.27 42.68
C PRO A 864 30.29 -27.97 41.35
N THR A 865 29.19 -28.72 41.18
CA THR A 865 28.92 -29.48 39.94
C THR A 865 28.39 -28.64 38.76
N LEU A 866 28.09 -27.34 38.96
CA LEU A 866 27.82 -26.38 37.89
C LEU A 866 29.12 -25.92 37.16
N CYS A 867 30.18 -26.73 37.25
CA CYS A 867 31.57 -26.34 37.04
C CYS A 867 32.03 -26.18 35.57
N SER A 868 31.17 -26.25 34.56
CA SER A 868 31.60 -26.22 33.14
C SER A 868 31.67 -24.82 32.50
N LEU A 869 31.21 -23.77 33.20
CA LEU A 869 31.23 -22.35 32.79
C LEU A 869 32.19 -21.48 33.64
N THR A 870 33.20 -22.10 34.24
CA THR A 870 33.73 -21.76 35.59
C THR A 870 34.69 -20.62 35.78
N CYS A 871 35.09 -19.87 34.75
CA CYS A 871 35.97 -18.71 34.96
C CYS A 871 35.19 -17.40 35.10
N LEU A 872 33.93 -17.33 34.67
CA LEU A 872 33.17 -16.07 34.53
C LEU A 872 32.41 -15.62 35.79
N LEU A 873 32.31 -16.48 36.81
CA LEU A 873 31.44 -16.27 37.98
C LEU A 873 32.19 -16.27 39.33
N THR A 874 33.52 -16.22 39.31
CA THR A 874 34.39 -16.05 40.49
C THR A 874 35.02 -14.66 40.50
N TRP A 875 35.87 -14.35 41.49
CA TRP A 875 36.72 -13.16 41.44
C TRP A 875 37.64 -13.22 40.23
N GLN A 876 37.40 -12.35 39.27
CA GLN A 876 38.17 -12.23 38.04
C GLN A 876 39.11 -11.03 38.11
N ARG A 877 40.25 -11.13 37.45
CA ARG A 877 41.05 -9.93 37.17
C ARG A 877 40.39 -9.17 36.02
N ALA A 878 39.98 -7.94 36.26
CA ALA A 878 39.36 -7.08 35.28
C ALA A 878 39.60 -5.62 35.63
N ARG A 879 39.63 -4.76 34.61
CA ARG A 879 39.67 -3.32 34.79
C ARG A 879 38.30 -2.83 35.24
N HIS A 880 38.26 -2.05 36.32
CA HIS A 880 37.04 -1.45 36.85
C HIS A 880 37.29 0.03 37.14
N ASP A 881 36.50 0.90 36.51
CA ASP A 881 36.63 2.35 36.61
C ASP A 881 38.11 2.80 36.42
N GLY A 882 38.72 2.29 35.35
CA GLY A 882 40.10 2.63 34.98
C GLY A 882 41.22 1.95 35.77
N VAL A 883 40.91 1.22 36.85
CA VAL A 883 41.91 0.57 37.73
C VAL A 883 41.87 -0.95 37.57
N ASP A 884 43.03 -1.59 37.46
CA ASP A 884 43.10 -3.06 37.48
C ASP A 884 42.70 -3.58 38.86
N ALA A 885 41.84 -4.59 38.89
CA ALA A 885 41.31 -5.09 40.13
C ALA A 885 40.89 -6.55 40.05
N TYR A 886 40.75 -7.17 41.22
CA TYR A 886 39.92 -8.35 41.38
C TYR A 886 38.46 -7.91 41.48
N ARG A 887 37.63 -8.32 40.53
CA ARG A 887 36.21 -8.00 40.44
C ARG A 887 35.36 -9.24 40.38
N VAL A 888 34.26 -9.23 41.11
CA VAL A 888 33.14 -10.17 40.96
C VAL A 888 31.86 -9.36 40.72
N ALA A 889 31.04 -9.82 39.78
CA ALA A 889 29.78 -9.16 39.41
C ALA A 889 28.72 -10.18 39.03
N ASP A 890 27.46 -9.75 39.01
CA ASP A 890 26.34 -10.58 38.57
C ASP A 890 26.50 -11.01 37.11
N GLY A 891 26.40 -12.32 36.88
CA GLY A 891 26.35 -12.97 35.58
C GLY A 891 24.93 -13.41 35.25
N ALA A 892 24.06 -12.45 34.95
CA ALA A 892 22.69 -12.52 34.42
C ALA A 892 21.65 -13.49 35.02
N HIS A 893 21.96 -14.64 35.63
CA HIS A 893 20.94 -15.65 35.98
C HIS A 893 21.25 -16.53 37.19
N MET A 894 22.35 -16.31 37.94
CA MET A 894 22.73 -17.19 39.06
C MET A 894 23.33 -16.39 40.22
N GLY A 895 22.74 -16.50 41.42
CA GLY A 895 23.33 -15.94 42.64
C GLY A 895 24.59 -16.72 43.05
N VAL A 896 25.64 -16.01 43.48
CA VAL A 896 26.92 -16.62 43.83
C VAL A 896 27.48 -16.10 45.16
N ASP A 897 28.02 -17.04 45.95
CA ASP A 897 28.91 -16.76 47.09
C ASP A 897 30.35 -17.01 46.64
N ALA A 898 31.08 -15.96 46.26
CA ALA A 898 32.45 -16.04 45.73
C ALA A 898 33.49 -15.59 46.76
N THR A 899 34.58 -16.33 46.90
CA THR A 899 35.66 -16.06 47.87
C THR A 899 36.99 -15.75 47.20
N LEU A 900 37.81 -14.92 47.82
CA LEU A 900 39.20 -14.65 47.46
C LEU A 900 40.05 -14.80 48.72
N ASP A 901 40.89 -15.84 48.77
CA ASP A 901 41.60 -16.26 49.98
C ASP A 901 43.10 -16.03 49.88
N SER A 902 43.72 -15.51 50.94
CA SER A 902 45.17 -15.40 51.04
C SER A 902 45.83 -16.75 51.38
N ALA A 903 47.13 -16.84 51.08
CA ALA A 903 48.02 -17.80 51.71
C ALA A 903 48.11 -17.56 53.25
N PRO A 904 48.48 -18.57 54.05
CA PRO A 904 48.71 -18.40 55.48
C PRO A 904 49.92 -17.52 55.79
N PHE A 905 49.82 -16.68 56.82
CA PHE A 905 50.88 -15.80 57.29
C PHE A 905 50.83 -15.64 58.83
N VAL A 906 51.90 -15.15 59.46
CA VAL A 906 51.95 -15.00 60.92
C VAL A 906 51.71 -13.55 61.32
N VAL A 907 50.87 -13.33 62.33
CA VAL A 907 50.68 -12.00 62.94
C VAL A 907 51.82 -11.72 63.91
N ASP A 908 52.43 -10.56 63.81
CA ASP A 908 53.59 -10.17 64.61
C ASP A 908 53.23 -10.07 66.10
N ALA A 909 54.17 -10.45 66.97
CA ALA A 909 53.90 -10.61 68.41
C ALA A 909 53.65 -9.28 69.17
N SER A 910 54.05 -8.14 68.61
CA SER A 910 54.06 -6.84 69.31
C SER A 910 53.39 -5.69 68.55
N THR A 911 53.03 -5.89 67.29
CA THR A 911 52.41 -4.85 66.45
C THR A 911 50.91 -5.11 66.36
N PRO A 912 50.04 -4.10 66.56
CA PRO A 912 48.60 -4.25 66.33
C PRO A 912 48.34 -4.73 64.90
N PHE A 913 47.53 -5.78 64.78
CA PHE A 913 47.10 -6.32 63.50
C PHE A 913 46.03 -5.40 62.89
N VAL A 914 46.34 -4.78 61.75
CA VAL A 914 45.44 -3.86 61.05
C VAL A 914 45.35 -4.27 59.59
N VAL A 915 44.14 -4.30 59.04
CA VAL A 915 43.87 -4.60 57.63
C VAL A 915 43.24 -3.39 56.95
N THR A 916 43.80 -2.95 55.84
CA THR A 916 43.32 -1.83 55.03
C THR A 916 43.00 -2.29 53.61
N LEU A 917 41.86 -1.86 53.06
CA LEU A 917 41.31 -2.32 51.79
C LEU A 917 40.95 -1.12 50.89
N ARG A 918 41.45 -1.07 49.64
CA ARG A 918 40.93 -0.18 48.57
C ARG A 918 39.97 -0.97 47.68
N HIS A 919 38.72 -0.54 47.62
CA HIS A 919 37.65 -1.26 46.96
C HIS A 919 36.53 -0.35 46.44
N ALA A 920 35.80 -0.82 45.42
CA ALA A 920 34.56 -0.24 44.94
C ALA A 920 33.48 -1.33 44.94
N HIS A 921 32.24 -1.02 45.33
CA HIS A 921 31.18 -2.03 45.42
C HIS A 921 29.80 -1.46 45.20
N ASP A 922 28.91 -2.29 44.68
CA ASP A 922 27.48 -2.05 44.66
C ASP A 922 26.72 -3.32 45.06
N PHE A 923 26.14 -3.28 46.25
CA PHE A 923 25.35 -4.36 46.84
C PHE A 923 23.88 -3.96 47.02
N ARG A 924 23.37 -2.98 46.25
CA ARG A 924 21.97 -2.56 46.31
C ARG A 924 21.04 -3.74 46.00
N THR A 925 19.92 -3.82 46.72
CA THR A 925 18.87 -4.82 46.50
C THR A 925 18.16 -4.54 45.18
N THR A 926 18.08 -5.54 44.30
CA THR A 926 17.08 -5.52 43.23
C THR A 926 15.69 -5.52 43.85
N GLY A 927 14.76 -4.75 43.30
CA GLY A 927 13.38 -4.65 43.78
C GLY A 927 12.54 -5.91 43.59
N ASP A 928 13.14 -7.10 43.57
CA ASP A 928 12.46 -8.38 43.47
C ASP A 928 11.96 -8.82 44.87
N PRO A 929 10.65 -8.91 45.11
CA PRO A 929 10.08 -9.36 46.38
C PRO A 929 10.38 -10.83 46.72
N LEU A 930 10.86 -11.63 45.75
CA LEU A 930 11.18 -13.06 45.91
C LEU A 930 12.66 -13.32 46.23
N ALA A 931 13.53 -12.32 46.12
CA ALA A 931 14.96 -12.47 46.43
C ALA A 931 15.16 -12.58 47.96
N THR A 932 15.45 -13.78 48.45
CA THR A 932 15.71 -14.03 49.89
C THR A 932 17.11 -13.57 50.34
N TYR A 933 17.89 -12.94 49.45
CA TYR A 933 19.32 -12.66 49.65
C TYR A 933 19.66 -11.19 49.36
N ASN A 934 20.17 -10.50 50.38
CA ASN A 934 20.74 -9.16 50.21
C ASN A 934 22.22 -9.29 49.79
N GLY A 935 22.60 -8.55 48.74
CA GLY A 935 24.00 -8.43 48.35
C GLY A 935 24.85 -7.90 49.51
N ARG A 936 26.06 -8.44 49.68
CA ARG A 936 27.01 -7.96 50.70
C ARG A 936 28.44 -8.42 50.43
N GLY A 937 29.40 -7.62 50.87
CA GLY A 937 30.80 -7.98 50.96
C GLY A 937 31.19 -8.28 52.40
N GLN A 938 32.01 -9.29 52.65
CA GLN A 938 32.46 -9.67 53.99
C GLN A 938 33.94 -10.03 54.00
N MET A 939 34.61 -9.76 55.12
CA MET A 939 35.98 -10.17 55.38
C MET A 939 36.02 -11.17 56.52
N PHE A 940 36.83 -12.21 56.36
CA PHE A 940 37.02 -13.26 57.36
C PHE A 940 38.50 -13.51 57.66
N VAL A 941 38.77 -13.98 58.88
CA VAL A 941 40.05 -14.53 59.30
C VAL A 941 39.92 -16.00 59.69
N ASN A 942 40.91 -16.81 59.35
CA ASN A 942 41.00 -18.22 59.74
C ASN A 942 42.28 -18.43 60.55
N LEU A 943 42.19 -19.18 61.66
CA LEU A 943 43.30 -19.40 62.61
C LEU A 943 43.97 -20.79 62.44
N GLY A 944 44.01 -21.33 61.22
CA GLY A 944 44.65 -22.61 60.91
C GLY A 944 43.74 -23.86 61.02
N GLY A 945 42.45 -23.68 61.33
CA GLY A 945 41.42 -24.73 61.36
C GLY A 945 40.46 -24.68 60.15
N SER A 946 39.31 -25.37 60.22
CA SER A 946 38.26 -25.30 59.19
C SER A 946 37.31 -24.11 59.33
N GLU A 947 37.34 -23.41 60.47
CA GLU A 947 36.42 -22.31 60.79
C GLU A 947 36.92 -20.93 60.33
N TRP A 948 36.00 -20.09 59.84
CA TRP A 948 36.26 -18.71 59.43
C TRP A 948 35.49 -17.75 60.32
N TYR A 949 36.18 -16.76 60.90
CA TYR A 949 35.59 -15.76 61.77
C TYR A 949 35.44 -14.44 61.03
N GLY A 950 34.23 -13.88 61.00
CA GLY A 950 33.94 -12.61 60.33
C GLY A 950 34.57 -11.43 61.06
N ILE A 951 35.29 -10.59 60.32
CA ILE A 951 36.04 -9.44 60.87
C ILE A 951 35.59 -8.10 60.28
N GLY A 952 34.90 -8.09 59.14
CA GLY A 952 34.34 -6.86 58.54
C GLY A 952 33.21 -7.15 57.54
N GLY A 953 32.34 -6.17 57.29
CA GLY A 953 31.19 -6.29 56.39
C GLY A 953 30.83 -4.98 55.70
N PHE A 954 30.38 -5.09 54.44
CA PHE A 954 30.05 -4.00 53.54
C PHE A 954 28.69 -4.24 52.89
N THR A 955 27.85 -3.20 52.87
CA THR A 955 26.51 -3.21 52.29
C THR A 955 26.24 -1.87 51.59
N GLY A 956 25.27 -1.82 50.68
CA GLY A 956 24.98 -0.61 49.90
C GLY A 956 25.97 -0.42 48.75
N SER A 957 26.16 0.83 48.31
CA SER A 957 27.07 1.16 47.21
C SER A 957 28.15 2.13 47.67
N SER A 958 29.36 1.98 47.14
CA SER A 958 30.43 2.96 47.28
C SER A 958 30.35 3.97 46.14
N ASN A 959 30.62 5.24 46.45
CA ASN A 959 30.74 6.29 45.44
C ASN A 959 32.13 6.21 44.79
N GLY A 960 32.35 5.20 43.95
CA GLY A 960 33.66 4.91 43.35
C GLY A 960 34.60 4.14 44.28
N TRP A 961 35.91 4.25 44.05
CA TRP A 961 36.95 3.65 44.87
C TRP A 961 37.00 4.30 46.26
N THR A 962 36.96 3.48 47.31
CA THR A 962 37.07 3.91 48.71
C THR A 962 38.08 3.07 49.48
N THR A 963 38.50 3.55 50.65
CA THR A 963 39.44 2.85 51.54
C THR A 963 38.80 2.54 52.89
N SER A 964 38.79 1.26 53.26
CA SER A 964 38.25 0.76 54.54
C SER A 964 39.38 0.20 55.40
N THR A 965 39.45 0.58 56.68
CA THR A 965 40.47 0.11 57.63
C THR A 965 39.82 -0.61 58.81
N LEU A 966 40.38 -1.75 59.19
CA LEU A 966 39.92 -2.59 60.28
C LEU A 966 41.08 -2.89 61.26
N GLY A 967 40.95 -2.39 62.49
CA GLY A 967 41.90 -2.68 63.56
C GLY A 967 41.46 -3.89 64.39
N LEU A 968 42.28 -4.94 64.39
CA LEU A 968 42.04 -6.19 65.15
C LEU A 968 42.87 -6.27 66.44
N GLY A 969 43.70 -5.26 66.69
CA GLY A 969 44.54 -5.16 67.89
C GLY A 969 45.59 -6.26 67.96
N THR A 970 46.02 -6.62 69.17
CA THR A 970 47.04 -7.67 69.40
C THR A 970 46.43 -9.04 69.71
N SER A 971 45.11 -9.20 69.49
CA SER A 971 44.36 -10.41 69.86
C SER A 971 44.80 -11.67 69.09
N LEU A 972 45.42 -11.47 67.92
CA LEU A 972 45.92 -12.53 67.03
C LEU A 972 47.45 -12.65 67.06
N ALA A 973 48.14 -11.94 67.95
CA ALA A 973 49.60 -11.88 68.01
C ALA A 973 50.24 -13.28 68.11
N GLY A 974 51.20 -13.56 67.23
CA GLY A 974 51.91 -14.84 67.15
C GLY A 974 51.13 -15.99 66.50
N MET A 975 49.88 -15.77 66.05
CA MET A 975 49.08 -16.79 65.39
C MET A 975 49.35 -16.84 63.88
N THR A 976 49.33 -18.04 63.30
CA THR A 976 49.25 -18.22 61.85
C THR A 976 47.81 -18.07 61.39
N VAL A 977 47.55 -17.15 60.47
CA VAL A 977 46.21 -16.79 60.00
C VAL A 977 46.10 -16.76 58.48
N ARG A 978 44.87 -16.83 57.96
CA ARG A 978 44.52 -16.54 56.56
C ARG A 978 43.43 -15.49 56.50
N LEU A 979 43.40 -14.68 55.44
CA LEU A 979 42.33 -13.74 55.15
C LEU A 979 41.46 -14.23 53.98
N ARG A 980 40.17 -13.90 54.05
CA ARG A 980 39.20 -14.16 52.97
C ARG A 980 38.34 -12.93 52.72
N LEU A 981 38.20 -12.56 51.46
CA LEU A 981 37.15 -11.65 50.99
C LEU A 981 36.02 -12.51 50.41
N GLN A 982 34.78 -12.29 50.85
CA GLN A 982 33.61 -13.02 50.37
C GLN A 982 32.56 -12.05 49.86
N ALA A 983 32.19 -12.17 48.58
CA ALA A 983 31.08 -11.45 47.98
C ALA A 983 29.87 -12.38 47.89
N THR A 984 28.73 -11.93 48.40
CA THR A 984 27.41 -12.52 48.14
C THR A 984 26.72 -11.64 47.12
N VAL A 985 26.53 -12.16 45.90
CA VAL A 985 25.90 -11.45 44.78
C VAL A 985 24.58 -12.16 44.45
N PRO A 986 23.41 -11.51 44.65
CA PRO A 986 22.12 -12.12 44.33
C PRO A 986 21.88 -12.15 42.82
N PRO A 987 21.03 -13.05 42.30
CA PRO A 987 20.63 -13.02 40.90
C PRO A 987 19.82 -11.76 40.61
N SER A 988 20.09 -11.07 39.50
CA SER A 988 19.46 -9.79 39.16
C SER A 988 19.02 -9.72 37.69
N PHE A 989 17.85 -9.14 37.43
CA PHE A 989 17.34 -8.81 36.07
C PHE A 989 17.49 -7.30 35.75
N SER A 990 18.37 -6.60 36.48
CA SER A 990 18.55 -5.15 36.43
C SER A 990 19.62 -4.74 35.42
N ALA A 991 19.47 -3.56 34.81
CA ALA A 991 20.49 -2.95 33.96
C ALA A 991 21.75 -2.52 34.73
N ASP A 992 21.64 -2.30 36.04
CA ASP A 992 22.76 -1.99 36.95
C ASP A 992 23.15 -3.26 37.73
N PRO A 993 24.28 -3.92 37.44
CA PRO A 993 24.69 -5.17 38.10
C PRO A 993 25.26 -4.92 39.50
N THR A 994 24.96 -5.80 40.46
CA THR A 994 25.67 -5.81 41.74
C THR A 994 27.10 -6.31 41.56
N PHE A 995 28.07 -5.70 42.26
CA PHE A 995 29.49 -6.03 42.10
C PHE A 995 30.33 -5.70 43.33
N TRP A 996 31.53 -6.29 43.38
CA TRP A 996 32.62 -5.85 44.26
C TRP A 996 33.95 -5.93 43.51
N ALA A 997 34.67 -4.81 43.42
CA ALA A 997 36.02 -4.68 42.90
C ALA A 997 36.99 -4.30 44.02
N VAL A 998 38.17 -4.94 44.06
CA VAL A 998 39.22 -4.72 45.05
C VAL A 998 40.55 -4.58 44.33
N SER A 999 41.20 -3.43 44.51
CA SER A 999 42.50 -3.12 43.88
C SER A 999 43.65 -3.23 44.87
N ARG A 1000 43.40 -3.10 46.19
CA ARG A 1000 44.48 -3.14 47.20
C ARG A 1000 44.05 -3.75 48.53
N VAL A 1001 44.89 -4.62 49.10
CA VAL A 1001 44.80 -5.11 50.50
C VAL A 1001 46.16 -4.95 51.18
N GLU A 1002 46.20 -4.15 52.24
CA GLU A 1002 47.38 -3.91 53.07
C GLU A 1002 47.17 -4.46 54.47
N VAL A 1003 48.22 -5.01 55.05
CA VAL A 1003 48.21 -5.53 56.42
C VAL A 1003 49.42 -4.99 57.17
N GLN A 1004 49.17 -4.48 58.38
CA GLN A 1004 50.19 -4.04 59.32
C GLN A 1004 50.32 -5.05 60.46
N GLY A 1005 51.55 -5.32 60.89
CA GLY A 1005 51.83 -6.23 62.00
C GLY A 1005 51.70 -7.71 61.64
N ALA A 1006 52.14 -8.10 60.45
CA ALA A 1006 52.16 -9.50 60.03
C ALA A 1006 53.32 -9.78 59.06
N THR A 1007 53.95 -10.95 59.21
CA THR A 1007 55.07 -11.40 58.38
C THR A 1007 55.06 -12.93 58.16
N PRO A 1008 55.49 -13.42 56.98
CA PRO A 1008 55.42 -12.72 55.71
C PRO A 1008 53.94 -12.62 55.27
N PHE A 1009 53.40 -11.41 55.15
CA PHE A 1009 52.13 -11.20 54.44
C PHE A 1009 52.40 -10.61 53.06
N THR A 1010 51.92 -11.28 52.02
CA THR A 1010 51.93 -10.76 50.66
C THR A 1010 50.69 -9.88 50.44
N ARG A 1011 50.93 -8.61 50.10
CA ARG A 1011 49.85 -7.64 49.83
C ARG A 1011 49.19 -7.95 48.49
N LEU A 1012 47.89 -7.67 48.37
CA LEU A 1012 47.21 -7.64 47.09
C LEU A 1012 47.41 -6.24 46.49
N VAL A 1013 48.05 -6.12 45.33
CA VAL A 1013 48.29 -4.83 44.65
C VAL A 1013 48.06 -4.98 43.15
N ASP A 1014 46.94 -4.46 42.66
CA ASP A 1014 46.66 -4.26 41.24
C ASP A 1014 46.59 -2.74 41.02
N ASP A 1015 47.74 -2.14 40.74
CA ASP A 1015 47.85 -0.74 40.31
C ASP A 1015 49.00 -0.67 39.30
N VAL A 1016 48.68 -0.92 38.02
CA VAL A 1016 49.60 -0.68 36.92
C VAL A 1016 48.82 0.09 35.87
N ASN A 1017 49.18 1.36 35.67
CA ASN A 1017 48.72 2.14 34.51
C ASN A 1017 49.40 1.67 33.24
#